data_AF-A0A2Z3H827-F1
#
_entry.id   AF-A0A2Z3H827-F1
#
_cell.length_a   1.000
_cell.length_b   1.000
_cell.length_c   1.000
_cell.angle_alpha   90.00
_cell.angle_beta   90.00
_cell.angle_gamma   90.00
#
_symmetry.space_group_name_H-M   'P 1'
#
loop_
_entity.id
_entity.type
_entity.pdbx_description
1 polymer ?
#
loop_
_entity_poly.entity_id
_entity_poly.type
_entity_poly.pdbx_seq_one_letter_code
_entity_poly.pdbx_strand_id
1 'polypeptide(L)'
;MSIVKTRSRHSMSTRVRPALSEMIRQFAGGLRQDHARDADLLSAFAHQQDDQAFADLVARHGPLVWGVCSRGLIDPNDAEDAFQATFLALARQAGALAERARTHETLAGWLYLTAQRIAHNLRRSQARRCEHEQKAAADWSERATAPASPAFELGGVLDEELGQLPARFREPLVLCYFQGKTHADAARQLGCPVGTVSGRLARACELLRDRLARRGVALAVGQVAVVLAAAGSTARAAVAPVPARLADATAAAARPFVTGDGAGTAAGQLALGVPPVRAGVNIKFVGVLAVAFLGVTVAAAVGLGPAPTPPADVRSASPPEVRDGGHAFGDPLPTGAIARLGTLRFRTGRMGFTSSVAFGPGAKSLLSAHGDDVVHVWDPVTGRERPRLDAPRLCTAVSATPDGRRLVGVGASEVWAWDLAANPPAVLWKTQQPRIVRGSIAISPNGRLVAHGSVKGTVVLLDAATGDELRTFPAVGSGLTFAPDSMRLAAWSHESAVNASVAVTDVSVWNVADGAHEYTLQVAPKGGAVSAVAFSPDGTTVATAAGDRRLRLWNAADGTWRADLTADADPLAYVGFQPDGTLIEAGGGRVRFWDTVRGAQSRPPVRAEDTADAYLLSGDGTLLARAGLFGAGMREVATGREIGAGAGMPDGLVHAVAFAPDGRSVVTAAYSESAGGSLYLWDATDGKLRGQAGTGTGHIIWGLDIAPDGAVSVASVPLYRNPAPRTRVMTWAEGLGRPPASYPLPAGTRCGASSPDRRYVAAATGDRVVFCDRATGQEVRALPIKCQANSLAFSADGSCVGVLDVSARRVTVCSLVDGRQTAWPRDDGAAVQFSLSPLALSPDGRLFAVCVAGRDGRLRVIETATGAELWQADARLSGLPAPEFVFSPDGRTLAAAGRDGTVRVWEVATGEERYRFSGHRAGVFSVAYSPDSRRVASASYDCTALVWDVGTLPAVPKNRAAPEELWAALTGHEAAPAYRAIAALVDSPGVAVPLLRSKLAPPAAPPARVREWLADLGSNQFATREAASRELARRGDQVFPELKQALAAAGSPEVRARLRRLLERLGSLSPDSRAVVRGVEVLERLGADPAARELLRELAGAPTESLLGRESRAAYRRLVSATAQ
;
A
#
# COMPACT_ATOMS: atom_id res chain seq x y z
N MET A 1 -40.97 -32.10 -5.53
CA MET A 1 -41.04 -31.74 -6.96
C MET A 1 -41.59 -30.32 -7.06
N SER A 2 -41.07 -29.47 -7.96
CA SER A 2 -41.52 -28.08 -8.31
C SER A 2 -41.96 -27.11 -7.17
N ILE A 3 -41.29 -25.98 -6.86
CA ILE A 3 -40.79 -24.80 -7.64
C ILE A 3 -41.74 -23.57 -7.60
N VAL A 4 -41.21 -22.50 -7.00
CA VAL A 4 -41.46 -21.04 -7.19
C VAL A 4 -42.80 -20.39 -6.78
N LYS A 5 -42.66 -19.19 -6.20
CA LYS A 5 -43.72 -18.19 -5.94
C LYS A 5 -43.14 -16.77 -6.08
N THR A 6 -44.02 -15.76 -6.13
CA THR A 6 -43.78 -14.29 -6.22
C THR A 6 -43.37 -13.74 -7.59
N ARG A 7 -43.65 -12.49 -7.98
CA ARG A 7 -44.83 -11.57 -7.91
C ARG A 7 -44.31 -10.15 -8.26
N SER A 8 -44.83 -9.54 -9.33
CA SER A 8 -44.76 -8.09 -9.63
C SER A 8 -45.68 -7.30 -8.67
N ARG A 9 -45.40 -6.06 -8.21
CA ARG A 9 -45.00 -4.74 -8.79
C ARG A 9 -46.20 -3.84 -9.22
N HIS A 10 -45.97 -2.52 -9.08
CA HIS A 10 -46.87 -1.34 -9.29
C HIS A 10 -47.82 -1.05 -8.10
N SER A 11 -48.06 0.20 -7.63
CA SER A 11 -47.50 1.56 -7.90
C SER A 11 -47.90 2.52 -6.73
N MET A 12 -47.75 3.86 -6.66
CA MET A 12 -47.35 4.93 -7.61
C MET A 12 -46.97 6.27 -6.89
N SER A 13 -46.09 7.09 -7.51
CA SER A 13 -46.13 8.58 -7.59
C SER A 13 -45.74 9.55 -6.44
N THR A 14 -45.32 10.75 -6.88
CA THR A 14 -45.11 12.06 -6.20
C THR A 14 -43.84 12.27 -5.35
N ARG A 15 -43.17 13.44 -5.36
CA ARG A 15 -43.20 14.65 -6.23
C ARG A 15 -41.91 15.48 -6.02
N VAL A 16 -41.21 15.90 -7.09
CA VAL A 16 -40.23 17.02 -7.07
C VAL A 16 -40.36 17.80 -8.39
N ARG A 17 -40.15 19.13 -8.37
CA ARG A 17 -40.22 20.03 -9.56
C ARG A 17 -38.83 20.59 -9.93
N PRO A 18 -38.64 21.15 -11.14
CA PRO A 18 -37.32 21.36 -11.73
C PRO A 18 -36.61 22.64 -11.27
N ALA A 19 -35.28 22.60 -11.34
CA ALA A 19 -34.39 23.78 -11.28
C ALA A 19 -33.21 23.65 -12.26
N LEU A 20 -32.66 22.43 -12.42
CA LEU A 20 -31.46 22.18 -13.23
C LEU A 20 -31.65 22.48 -14.73
N SER A 21 -32.84 22.26 -15.29
CA SER A 21 -33.11 22.46 -16.73
C SER A 21 -33.06 23.92 -17.17
N GLU A 22 -33.47 24.86 -16.30
CA GLU A 22 -33.42 26.29 -16.60
C GLU A 22 -31.99 26.83 -16.45
N MET A 23 -31.26 26.35 -15.44
CA MET A 23 -29.86 26.72 -15.21
C MET A 23 -28.95 26.24 -16.36
N ILE A 24 -29.20 25.05 -16.92
CA ILE A 24 -28.50 24.55 -18.11
C ILE A 24 -28.80 25.38 -19.36
N ARG A 25 -30.04 25.89 -19.52
CA ARG A 25 -30.38 26.81 -20.62
C ARG A 25 -29.67 28.16 -20.48
N GLN A 26 -29.57 28.70 -19.27
CA GLN A 26 -28.88 29.97 -19.04
C GLN A 26 -27.36 29.86 -19.26
N PHE A 27 -26.73 28.74 -18.91
CA PHE A 27 -25.33 28.47 -19.25
C PHE A 27 -25.06 28.26 -20.76
N ALA A 28 -26.08 27.96 -21.56
CA ALA A 28 -25.99 27.93 -23.02
C ALA A 28 -26.18 29.31 -23.70
N GLY A 29 -26.44 30.37 -22.91
CA GLY A 29 -26.79 31.71 -23.39
C GLY A 29 -25.62 32.60 -23.88
N GLY A 30 -24.51 32.00 -24.34
CA GLY A 30 -23.32 32.72 -24.81
C GLY A 30 -23.16 32.68 -26.33
N LEU A 31 -23.84 33.58 -27.05
CA LEU A 31 -23.82 33.60 -28.52
C LEU A 31 -22.43 33.84 -29.11
N ARG A 32 -21.89 32.85 -29.82
CA ARG A 32 -20.88 33.04 -30.87
C ARG A 32 -21.26 32.30 -32.15
N GLN A 33 -21.40 33.09 -33.21
CA GLN A 33 -21.02 32.85 -34.61
C GLN A 33 -20.83 31.37 -35.04
N ASP A 34 -21.71 30.91 -35.94
CA ASP A 34 -21.51 29.86 -36.95
C ASP A 34 -20.58 28.70 -36.57
N HIS A 35 -21.05 27.86 -35.63
CA HIS A 35 -20.38 26.60 -35.32
C HIS A 35 -20.78 25.49 -36.31
N ALA A 36 -19.79 24.78 -36.83
CA ALA A 36 -19.98 23.63 -37.72
C ALA A 36 -20.83 22.52 -37.04
N ARG A 37 -21.64 21.82 -37.84
CA ARG A 37 -22.52 20.75 -37.34
C ARG A 37 -21.68 19.54 -36.98
N ASP A 38 -22.22 18.67 -36.12
CA ASP A 38 -21.54 17.42 -35.73
C ASP A 38 -21.15 16.56 -36.94
N ALA A 39 -21.98 16.54 -37.99
CA ALA A 39 -21.68 15.84 -39.24
C ALA A 39 -20.52 16.49 -40.02
N ASP A 40 -20.36 17.81 -39.94
CA ASP A 40 -19.31 18.56 -40.64
C ASP A 40 -17.97 18.34 -39.93
N LEU A 41 -17.94 18.49 -38.60
CA LEU A 41 -16.76 18.21 -37.75
C LEU A 41 -16.30 16.74 -37.89
N LEU A 42 -17.25 15.81 -37.86
CA LEU A 42 -16.96 14.38 -37.93
C LEU A 42 -16.53 13.98 -39.36
N SER A 43 -17.00 14.69 -40.39
CA SER A 43 -16.51 14.57 -41.78
C SER A 43 -15.13 15.21 -41.99
N ALA A 44 -14.82 16.31 -41.30
CA ALA A 44 -13.49 16.94 -41.32
C ALA A 44 -12.45 16.03 -40.68
N PHE A 45 -12.71 15.52 -39.46
CA PHE A 45 -11.85 14.52 -38.83
C PHE A 45 -11.72 13.24 -39.70
N ALA A 46 -12.82 12.70 -40.21
CA ALA A 46 -12.79 11.43 -40.95
C ALA A 46 -12.09 11.47 -42.32
N HIS A 47 -12.09 12.61 -43.02
CA HIS A 47 -11.56 12.72 -44.38
C HIS A 47 -10.36 13.67 -44.52
N GLN A 48 -10.18 14.62 -43.60
CA GLN A 48 -9.10 15.63 -43.63
C GLN A 48 -8.10 15.45 -42.47
N GLN A 49 -8.37 14.52 -41.53
CA GLN A 49 -7.59 14.29 -40.31
C GLN A 49 -7.42 15.56 -39.44
N ASP A 50 -8.49 16.35 -39.35
CA ASP A 50 -8.56 17.51 -38.48
C ASP A 50 -8.73 17.09 -37.00
N ASP A 51 -7.62 17.05 -36.27
CA ASP A 51 -7.58 16.78 -34.83
C ASP A 51 -8.33 17.84 -33.99
N GLN A 52 -8.42 19.09 -34.45
CA GLN A 52 -9.18 20.14 -33.76
C GLN A 52 -10.69 19.89 -33.90
N ALA A 53 -11.16 19.44 -35.06
CA ALA A 53 -12.54 19.02 -35.23
C ALA A 53 -12.90 17.82 -34.33
N PHE A 54 -11.95 16.91 -34.04
CA PHE A 54 -12.15 15.84 -33.06
C PHE A 54 -12.15 16.37 -31.61
N ALA A 55 -11.23 17.28 -31.27
CA ALA A 55 -11.21 17.93 -29.96
C ALA A 55 -12.53 18.67 -29.66
N ASP A 56 -13.09 19.37 -30.64
CA ASP A 56 -14.39 20.04 -30.55
C ASP A 56 -15.55 19.06 -30.34
N LEU A 57 -15.53 17.88 -30.98
CA LEU A 57 -16.51 16.81 -30.75
C LEU A 57 -16.39 16.21 -29.34
N VAL A 58 -15.15 16.00 -28.85
CA VAL A 58 -14.90 15.52 -27.47
C VAL A 58 -15.33 16.56 -26.45
N ALA A 59 -15.09 17.86 -26.68
CA ALA A 59 -15.56 18.93 -25.82
C ALA A 59 -17.10 19.03 -25.80
N ARG A 60 -17.73 18.92 -26.98
CA ARG A 60 -19.20 19.02 -27.17
C ARG A 60 -19.97 17.85 -26.53
N HIS A 61 -19.44 16.63 -26.61
CA HIS A 61 -20.13 15.41 -26.13
C HIS A 61 -19.54 14.77 -24.87
N GLY A 62 -18.35 15.21 -24.43
CA GLY A 62 -17.64 14.69 -23.26
C GLY A 62 -18.49 14.64 -21.98
N PRO A 63 -19.17 15.73 -21.58
CA PRO A 63 -20.00 15.72 -20.38
C PRO A 63 -21.13 14.66 -20.40
N LEU A 64 -21.67 14.34 -21.59
CA LEU A 64 -22.66 13.29 -21.76
C LEU A 64 -22.05 11.89 -21.61
N VAL A 65 -20.93 11.61 -22.27
CA VAL A 65 -20.23 10.32 -22.17
C VAL A 65 -19.73 10.07 -20.75
N TRP A 66 -19.07 11.06 -20.13
CA TRP A 66 -18.61 10.98 -18.74
C TRP A 66 -19.78 10.75 -17.79
N GLY A 67 -20.88 11.46 -17.99
CA GLY A 67 -22.13 11.29 -17.25
C GLY A 67 -22.80 9.93 -17.45
N VAL A 68 -22.45 9.13 -18.46
CA VAL A 68 -22.91 7.74 -18.59
C VAL A 68 -21.94 6.79 -17.89
N CYS A 69 -20.63 6.91 -18.14
CA CYS A 69 -19.61 6.04 -17.56
C CYS A 69 -19.57 6.14 -16.03
N SER A 70 -19.54 7.35 -15.47
CA SER A 70 -19.50 7.59 -14.01
C SER A 70 -20.76 7.14 -13.23
N ARG A 71 -21.90 6.94 -13.90
CA ARG A 71 -23.11 6.31 -13.31
C ARG A 71 -23.19 4.81 -13.60
N GLY A 72 -22.46 4.32 -14.61
CA GLY A 72 -22.37 2.91 -15.00
C GLY A 72 -21.31 2.11 -14.24
N LEU A 73 -20.33 2.77 -13.63
CA LEU A 73 -19.17 2.15 -12.98
C LEU A 73 -18.94 2.77 -11.59
N ILE A 74 -18.24 2.04 -10.70
CA ILE A 74 -18.06 2.43 -9.28
C ILE A 74 -16.63 2.91 -9.03
N ASP A 75 -15.63 2.34 -9.71
CA ASP A 75 -14.28 2.89 -9.71
C ASP A 75 -14.20 4.08 -10.70
N PRO A 76 -13.70 5.26 -10.29
CA PRO A 76 -13.46 6.36 -11.21
C PRO A 76 -12.46 6.01 -12.33
N ASN A 77 -11.51 5.09 -12.10
CA ASN A 77 -10.56 4.65 -13.12
C ASN A 77 -11.28 3.84 -14.22
N ASP A 78 -12.17 2.90 -13.85
CA ASP A 78 -12.99 2.18 -14.85
C ASP A 78 -13.87 3.18 -15.65
N ALA A 79 -14.39 4.21 -14.97
CA ALA A 79 -15.23 5.22 -15.60
C ALA A 79 -14.43 6.08 -16.61
N GLU A 80 -13.15 6.34 -16.34
CA GLU A 80 -12.23 6.98 -17.26
C GLU A 80 -11.83 6.06 -18.42
N ASP A 81 -11.45 4.81 -18.16
CA ASP A 81 -11.22 3.79 -19.19
C ASP A 81 -12.43 3.66 -20.13
N ALA A 82 -13.65 3.64 -19.59
CA ALA A 82 -14.88 3.57 -20.37
C ALA A 82 -15.17 4.85 -21.16
N PHE A 83 -14.81 6.01 -20.63
CA PHE A 83 -14.92 7.31 -21.31
C PHE A 83 -13.94 7.37 -22.49
N GLN A 84 -12.65 7.09 -22.25
CA GLN A 84 -11.62 7.04 -23.28
C GLN A 84 -11.95 6.00 -24.35
N ALA A 85 -12.37 4.79 -23.96
CA ALA A 85 -12.77 3.72 -24.88
C ALA A 85 -13.99 4.09 -25.74
N THR A 86 -14.89 4.96 -25.26
CA THR A 86 -16.03 5.44 -26.04
C THR A 86 -15.58 6.39 -27.15
N PHE A 87 -14.66 7.32 -26.87
CA PHE A 87 -14.12 8.22 -27.89
C PHE A 87 -13.11 7.53 -28.82
N LEU A 88 -12.37 6.52 -28.36
CA LEU A 88 -11.60 5.62 -29.23
C LEU A 88 -12.49 4.79 -30.16
N ALA A 89 -13.69 4.38 -29.70
CA ALA A 89 -14.68 3.75 -30.57
C ALA A 89 -15.26 4.74 -31.59
N LEU A 90 -15.48 6.00 -31.21
CA LEU A 90 -15.87 7.06 -32.15
C LEU A 90 -14.81 7.26 -33.23
N ALA A 91 -13.55 7.47 -32.84
CA ALA A 91 -12.45 7.70 -33.77
C ALA A 91 -12.32 6.55 -34.80
N ARG A 92 -12.42 5.30 -34.33
CA ARG A 92 -12.38 4.10 -35.19
C ARG A 92 -13.59 3.91 -36.10
N GLN A 93 -14.70 4.61 -35.87
CA GLN A 93 -15.91 4.53 -36.71
C GLN A 93 -16.25 5.85 -37.41
N ALA A 94 -15.40 6.88 -37.30
CA ALA A 94 -15.68 8.23 -37.81
C ALA A 94 -16.06 8.24 -39.30
N GLY A 95 -15.35 7.54 -40.19
CA GLY A 95 -15.74 7.46 -41.61
C GLY A 95 -17.13 6.89 -41.84
N ALA A 96 -17.43 5.73 -41.25
CA ALA A 96 -18.74 5.08 -41.36
C ALA A 96 -19.87 5.89 -40.67
N LEU A 97 -19.54 6.72 -39.69
CA LEU A 97 -20.47 7.63 -39.03
C LEU A 97 -20.62 8.95 -39.82
N ALA A 98 -19.62 9.43 -40.56
CA ALA A 98 -19.70 10.63 -41.40
C ALA A 98 -20.67 10.44 -42.58
N GLU A 99 -20.70 9.22 -43.13
CA GLU A 99 -21.68 8.82 -44.15
C GLU A 99 -23.09 8.71 -43.55
N ARG A 100 -23.25 8.05 -42.39
CA ARG A 100 -24.55 7.81 -41.73
C ARG A 100 -25.15 9.02 -41.03
N ALA A 101 -24.35 9.99 -40.58
CA ALA A 101 -24.82 11.21 -39.94
C ALA A 101 -25.67 12.08 -40.89
N ARG A 102 -25.57 11.84 -42.21
CA ARG A 102 -26.41 12.46 -43.24
C ARG A 102 -27.82 11.83 -43.31
N THR A 103 -28.06 10.71 -42.62
CA THR A 103 -29.27 9.87 -42.74
C THR A 103 -29.83 9.41 -41.38
N HIS A 104 -30.10 10.37 -40.49
CA HIS A 104 -30.98 10.28 -39.30
C HIS A 104 -30.49 9.62 -37.97
N GLU A 105 -29.27 9.09 -37.83
CA GLU A 105 -28.72 8.80 -36.49
C GLU A 105 -28.01 10.03 -35.89
N THR A 106 -28.33 10.40 -34.65
CA THR A 106 -27.64 11.49 -33.93
C THR A 106 -26.42 10.98 -33.18
N LEU A 107 -25.28 11.66 -33.34
CA LEU A 107 -23.99 11.29 -32.75
C LEU A 107 -24.07 11.08 -31.22
N ALA A 108 -24.76 11.98 -30.51
CA ALA A 108 -24.98 11.87 -29.07
C ALA A 108 -25.70 10.57 -28.65
N GLY A 109 -26.65 10.08 -29.46
CA GLY A 109 -27.36 8.83 -29.22
C GLY A 109 -26.46 7.60 -29.40
N TRP A 110 -25.63 7.61 -30.45
CA TRP A 110 -24.64 6.56 -30.69
C TRP A 110 -23.58 6.51 -29.58
N LEU A 111 -23.08 7.68 -29.14
CA LEU A 111 -22.13 7.81 -28.02
C LEU A 111 -22.73 7.31 -26.71
N TYR A 112 -23.97 7.69 -26.39
CA TYR A 112 -24.68 7.23 -25.19
C TYR A 112 -24.77 5.70 -25.12
N LEU A 113 -25.23 5.06 -26.20
CA LEU A 113 -25.39 3.60 -26.28
C LEU A 113 -24.03 2.88 -26.24
N THR A 114 -23.00 3.46 -26.86
CA THR A 114 -21.64 2.90 -26.87
C THR A 114 -21.02 2.95 -25.47
N ALA A 115 -21.10 4.10 -24.78
CA ALA A 115 -20.67 4.24 -23.38
C ALA A 115 -21.38 3.26 -22.45
N GLN A 116 -22.72 3.17 -22.57
CA GLN A 116 -23.52 2.25 -21.75
C GLN A 116 -23.12 0.78 -21.96
N ARG A 117 -22.83 0.38 -23.21
CA ARG A 117 -22.39 -0.98 -23.55
C ARG A 117 -20.98 -1.30 -23.03
N ILE A 118 -20.06 -0.34 -23.12
CA ILE A 118 -18.69 -0.49 -22.59
C ILE A 118 -18.72 -0.64 -21.06
N ALA A 119 -19.42 0.26 -20.36
CA ALA A 119 -19.58 0.21 -18.91
C ALA A 119 -20.24 -1.09 -18.41
N HIS A 120 -21.26 -1.60 -19.12
CA HIS A 120 -21.87 -2.89 -18.79
C HIS A 120 -20.89 -4.07 -18.91
N ASN A 121 -20.06 -4.08 -19.96
CA ASN A 121 -19.09 -5.15 -20.20
C ASN A 121 -17.96 -5.17 -19.18
N LEU A 122 -17.43 -4.00 -18.78
CA LEU A 122 -16.45 -3.86 -17.69
C LEU A 122 -16.99 -4.44 -16.38
N ARG A 123 -18.18 -3.99 -15.94
CA ARG A 123 -18.87 -4.48 -14.74
C ARG A 123 -19.08 -6.02 -14.77
N ARG A 124 -19.42 -6.59 -15.94
CA ARG A 124 -19.61 -8.04 -16.15
C ARG A 124 -18.30 -8.83 -16.29
N SER A 125 -17.16 -8.15 -16.46
CA SER A 125 -15.82 -8.75 -16.39
C SER A 125 -15.36 -8.89 -14.94
N GLN A 126 -15.47 -7.80 -14.17
CA GLN A 126 -15.09 -7.76 -12.75
C GLN A 126 -15.84 -8.78 -11.89
N ALA A 127 -17.16 -8.92 -12.09
CA ALA A 127 -17.97 -9.91 -11.36
C ALA A 127 -17.41 -11.35 -11.50
N ARG A 128 -16.93 -11.72 -12.69
CA ARG A 128 -16.37 -13.06 -12.97
C ARG A 128 -14.95 -13.24 -12.44
N ARG A 129 -14.13 -12.18 -12.41
CA ARG A 129 -12.84 -12.21 -11.69
C ARG A 129 -13.05 -12.42 -10.19
N CYS A 130 -13.99 -11.67 -9.60
CA CYS A 130 -14.33 -11.76 -8.18
C CYS A 130 -14.83 -13.16 -7.79
N GLU A 131 -15.71 -13.76 -8.59
CA GLU A 131 -16.19 -15.14 -8.41
C GLU A 131 -15.04 -16.18 -8.48
N HIS A 132 -14.11 -16.02 -9.44
CA HIS A 132 -12.97 -16.93 -9.60
C HIS A 132 -11.99 -16.84 -8.42
N GLU A 133 -11.68 -15.62 -7.97
CA GLU A 133 -10.81 -15.34 -6.84
C GLU A 133 -11.42 -15.80 -5.50
N GLN A 134 -12.73 -15.66 -5.32
CA GLN A 134 -13.45 -16.22 -4.17
C GLN A 134 -13.36 -17.75 -4.13
N LYS A 135 -13.49 -18.40 -5.29
CA LYS A 135 -13.42 -19.87 -5.38
C LYS A 135 -12.01 -20.39 -5.10
N ALA A 136 -10.98 -19.75 -5.65
CA ALA A 136 -9.59 -20.07 -5.36
C ALA A 136 -9.24 -19.91 -3.87
N ALA A 137 -9.82 -18.90 -3.19
CA ALA A 137 -9.65 -18.72 -1.74
C ALA A 137 -10.33 -19.82 -0.89
N ALA A 138 -11.52 -20.28 -1.33
CA ALA A 138 -12.22 -21.40 -0.67
C ALA A 138 -11.43 -22.72 -0.82
N ASP A 139 -11.05 -23.07 -2.05
CA ASP A 139 -10.24 -24.27 -2.37
C ASP A 139 -8.90 -24.31 -1.61
N TRP A 140 -8.31 -23.15 -1.30
CA TRP A 140 -7.09 -23.05 -0.50
C TRP A 140 -7.35 -23.32 1.00
N SER A 141 -8.45 -22.79 1.54
CA SER A 141 -8.82 -22.99 2.95
C SER A 141 -9.16 -24.44 3.28
N GLU A 142 -9.74 -25.19 2.35
CA GLU A 142 -10.17 -26.59 2.56
C GLU A 142 -8.99 -27.57 2.50
N ARG A 143 -7.94 -27.23 1.73
CA ARG A 143 -6.70 -28.03 1.61
C ARG A 143 -5.76 -27.88 2.80
N ALA A 144 -5.88 -26.82 3.60
CA ALA A 144 -5.03 -26.56 4.75
C ALA A 144 -5.27 -27.52 5.94
N THR A 145 -6.36 -28.31 5.91
CA THR A 145 -6.88 -29.07 7.06
C THR A 145 -6.79 -30.60 6.94
N ALA A 146 -6.20 -31.16 5.86
CA ALA A 146 -6.15 -32.60 5.62
C ALA A 146 -4.76 -33.23 5.93
N PRO A 147 -4.69 -34.35 6.70
CA PRO A 147 -3.45 -35.11 6.89
C PRO A 147 -3.11 -35.98 5.67
N ALA A 148 -1.83 -36.32 5.47
CA ALA A 148 -1.33 -36.90 4.22
C ALA A 148 -0.81 -38.35 4.32
N SER A 149 -1.38 -39.28 3.53
CA SER A 149 -0.81 -40.56 3.04
C SER A 149 -1.91 -41.39 2.33
N PRO A 150 -1.60 -42.41 1.48
CA PRO A 150 -0.34 -42.74 0.81
C PRO A 150 -0.51 -42.75 -0.75
N ALA A 151 0.28 -43.54 -1.48
CA ALA A 151 0.41 -43.51 -2.95
C ALA A 151 -0.85 -43.89 -3.76
N PHE A 152 -0.90 -43.43 -5.02
CA PHE A 152 -2.03 -43.56 -5.95
C PHE A 152 -1.56 -44.13 -7.30
N GLU A 153 -2.17 -45.22 -7.79
CA GLU A 153 -1.86 -45.76 -9.12
C GLU A 153 -2.77 -45.17 -10.19
N LEU A 154 -2.17 -44.48 -11.17
CA LEU A 154 -2.90 -43.69 -12.16
C LEU A 154 -3.53 -44.54 -13.28
N GLY A 155 -2.92 -45.69 -13.61
CA GLY A 155 -3.20 -46.45 -14.84
C GLY A 155 -4.62 -47.03 -14.92
N GLY A 156 -4.99 -47.90 -13.99
CA GLY A 156 -6.30 -48.56 -14.01
C GLY A 156 -7.49 -47.59 -13.95
N VAL A 157 -7.31 -46.43 -13.31
CA VAL A 157 -8.33 -45.37 -13.24
C VAL A 157 -8.55 -44.68 -14.59
N LEU A 158 -7.49 -44.56 -15.40
CA LEU A 158 -7.58 -44.01 -16.76
C LEU A 158 -8.32 -44.95 -17.70
N ASP A 159 -8.02 -46.25 -17.68
CA ASP A 159 -8.71 -47.24 -18.52
C ASP A 159 -10.20 -47.37 -18.17
N GLU A 160 -10.54 -47.33 -16.87
CA GLU A 160 -11.94 -47.36 -16.42
C GLU A 160 -12.73 -46.13 -16.93
N GLU A 161 -12.17 -44.92 -16.81
CA GLU A 161 -12.83 -43.69 -17.24
C GLU A 161 -12.83 -43.51 -18.78
N LEU A 162 -11.82 -44.04 -19.49
CA LEU A 162 -11.81 -44.13 -20.96
C LEU A 162 -12.89 -45.09 -21.47
N GLY A 163 -13.11 -46.22 -20.78
CA GLY A 163 -14.20 -47.16 -21.07
C GLY A 163 -15.59 -46.53 -20.94
N GLN A 164 -15.75 -45.55 -20.05
CA GLN A 164 -17.00 -44.81 -19.84
C GLN A 164 -17.21 -43.60 -20.77
N LEU A 165 -16.31 -43.35 -21.74
CA LEU A 165 -16.51 -42.30 -22.75
C LEU A 165 -17.39 -42.80 -23.92
N PRO A 166 -18.40 -42.02 -24.37
CA PRO A 166 -19.17 -42.35 -25.57
C PRO A 166 -18.29 -42.53 -26.81
N ALA A 167 -18.61 -43.54 -27.62
CA ALA A 167 -17.87 -43.95 -28.83
C ALA A 167 -17.34 -42.78 -29.68
N ARG A 168 -18.22 -41.82 -30.03
CA ARG A 168 -17.92 -40.59 -30.80
C ARG A 168 -16.80 -39.70 -30.24
N PHE A 169 -16.40 -39.89 -28.98
CA PHE A 169 -15.31 -39.18 -28.30
C PHE A 169 -14.13 -40.13 -28.00
N ARG A 170 -14.41 -41.40 -27.68
CA ARG A 170 -13.41 -42.45 -27.41
C ARG A 170 -12.65 -42.90 -28.67
N GLU A 171 -13.34 -43.06 -29.81
CA GLU A 171 -12.74 -43.52 -31.06
C GLU A 171 -11.72 -42.55 -31.65
N PRO A 172 -11.96 -41.21 -31.69
CA PRO A 172 -10.91 -40.23 -31.99
C PRO A 172 -9.68 -40.39 -31.10
N LEU A 173 -9.85 -40.53 -29.77
CA LEU A 173 -8.72 -40.68 -28.84
C LEU A 173 -7.88 -41.93 -29.17
N VAL A 174 -8.53 -43.08 -29.38
CA VAL A 174 -7.86 -44.34 -29.73
C VAL A 174 -7.11 -44.21 -31.06
N LEU A 175 -7.74 -43.64 -32.09
CA LEU A 175 -7.10 -43.48 -33.40
C LEU A 175 -5.90 -42.54 -33.35
N CYS A 176 -5.99 -41.41 -32.64
CA CYS A 176 -4.99 -40.35 -32.71
C CYS A 176 -3.87 -40.51 -31.67
N TYR A 177 -4.19 -40.86 -30.42
CA TYR A 177 -3.19 -40.98 -29.33
C TYR A 177 -2.64 -42.39 -29.14
N PHE A 178 -3.43 -43.44 -29.38
CA PHE A 178 -3.00 -44.83 -29.17
C PHE A 178 -2.60 -45.57 -30.45
N GLN A 179 -3.14 -45.17 -31.61
CA GLN A 179 -2.74 -45.70 -32.92
C GLN A 179 -1.89 -44.71 -33.75
N GLY A 180 -1.61 -43.51 -33.22
CA GLY A 180 -0.72 -42.51 -33.84
C GLY A 180 -1.19 -41.95 -35.19
N LYS A 181 -2.45 -42.13 -35.57
CA LYS A 181 -2.98 -41.67 -36.87
C LYS A 181 -3.19 -40.16 -36.86
N THR A 182 -2.94 -39.50 -38.00
CA THR A 182 -3.18 -38.06 -38.09
C THR A 182 -4.68 -37.75 -37.96
N HIS A 183 -5.02 -36.52 -37.58
CA HIS A 183 -6.43 -36.09 -37.56
C HIS A 183 -7.09 -36.19 -38.94
N ALA A 184 -6.33 -36.16 -40.05
CA ALA A 184 -6.83 -36.36 -41.40
C ALA A 184 -7.12 -37.84 -41.71
N ASP A 185 -6.32 -38.77 -41.19
CA ASP A 185 -6.56 -40.21 -41.32
C ASP A 185 -7.72 -40.66 -40.44
N ALA A 186 -7.78 -40.17 -39.21
CA ALA A 186 -8.92 -40.37 -38.33
C ALA A 186 -10.19 -39.75 -38.90
N ALA A 187 -10.12 -38.57 -39.55
CA ALA A 187 -11.25 -37.96 -40.25
C ALA A 187 -11.77 -38.81 -41.42
N ARG A 188 -10.86 -39.32 -42.26
CA ARG A 188 -11.20 -40.27 -43.34
C ARG A 188 -11.81 -41.56 -42.80
N GLN A 189 -11.22 -42.14 -41.75
CA GLN A 189 -11.67 -43.41 -41.17
C GLN A 189 -12.98 -43.27 -40.34
N LEU A 190 -13.27 -42.09 -39.78
CA LEU A 190 -14.50 -41.78 -39.06
C LEU A 190 -15.57 -41.08 -39.93
N GLY A 191 -15.33 -40.95 -41.25
CA GLY A 191 -16.28 -40.35 -42.20
C GLY A 191 -16.73 -38.93 -41.87
N CYS A 192 -15.87 -38.10 -41.26
CA CYS A 192 -16.25 -36.74 -40.82
C CYS A 192 -15.11 -35.71 -40.98
N PRO A 193 -15.41 -34.39 -41.02
CA PRO A 193 -14.39 -33.36 -41.24
C PRO A 193 -13.29 -33.34 -40.18
N VAL A 194 -12.06 -32.95 -40.58
CA VAL A 194 -10.89 -32.87 -39.68
C VAL A 194 -11.14 -31.97 -38.47
N GLY A 195 -11.82 -30.83 -38.67
CA GLY A 195 -12.26 -29.95 -37.57
C GLY A 195 -13.26 -30.62 -36.62
N THR A 196 -14.09 -31.53 -37.10
CA THR A 196 -15.02 -32.32 -36.28
C THR A 196 -14.27 -33.37 -35.44
N VAL A 197 -13.21 -34.00 -35.98
CA VAL A 197 -12.32 -34.88 -35.19
C VAL A 197 -11.60 -34.07 -34.11
N SER A 198 -11.01 -32.92 -34.46
CA SER A 198 -10.33 -32.04 -33.51
C SER A 198 -11.26 -31.55 -32.39
N GLY A 199 -12.47 -31.10 -32.71
CA GLY A 199 -13.47 -30.70 -31.71
C GLY A 199 -13.97 -31.85 -30.84
N ARG A 200 -14.09 -33.07 -31.39
CA ARG A 200 -14.40 -34.28 -30.62
C ARG A 200 -13.27 -34.66 -29.68
N LEU A 201 -12.01 -34.57 -30.10
CA LEU A 201 -10.82 -34.82 -29.28
C LEU A 201 -10.71 -33.83 -28.12
N ALA A 202 -10.78 -32.53 -28.39
CA ALA A 202 -10.74 -31.50 -27.35
C ALA A 202 -11.82 -31.75 -26.30
N ARG A 203 -13.06 -32.02 -26.73
CA ARG A 203 -14.16 -32.32 -25.80
C ARG A 203 -14.01 -33.66 -25.08
N ALA A 204 -13.35 -34.66 -25.69
CA ALA A 204 -13.05 -35.93 -25.05
C ALA A 204 -12.03 -35.76 -23.91
N CYS A 205 -10.96 -35.00 -24.15
CA CYS A 205 -9.94 -34.67 -23.15
C CYS A 205 -10.53 -33.85 -21.99
N GLU A 206 -11.39 -32.86 -22.26
CA GLU A 206 -12.14 -32.13 -21.22
C GLU A 206 -13.01 -33.07 -20.37
N LEU A 207 -13.80 -33.94 -20.99
CA LEU A 207 -14.69 -34.87 -20.28
C LEU A 207 -13.91 -35.89 -19.44
N LEU A 208 -12.76 -36.36 -19.93
CA LEU A 208 -11.88 -37.26 -19.19
C LEU A 208 -11.19 -36.55 -18.02
N ARG A 209 -10.69 -35.32 -18.22
CA ARG A 209 -10.15 -34.46 -17.15
C ARG A 209 -11.18 -34.25 -16.05
N ASP A 210 -12.40 -33.86 -16.42
CA ASP A 210 -13.47 -33.55 -15.47
C ASP A 210 -14.00 -34.80 -14.76
N ARG A 211 -13.77 -36.01 -15.30
CA ARG A 211 -14.01 -37.29 -14.63
C ARG A 211 -12.90 -37.63 -13.64
N LEU A 212 -11.65 -37.60 -14.08
CA LEU A 212 -10.46 -37.87 -13.26
C LEU A 212 -10.37 -36.91 -12.06
N ALA A 213 -10.65 -35.61 -12.25
CA ALA A 213 -10.71 -34.62 -11.17
C ALA A 213 -11.76 -34.96 -10.09
N ARG A 214 -12.87 -35.63 -10.45
CA ARG A 214 -13.88 -36.10 -9.48
C ARG A 214 -13.44 -37.34 -8.70
N ARG A 215 -12.40 -38.06 -9.14
CA ARG A 215 -11.68 -39.07 -8.33
C ARG A 215 -10.43 -38.51 -7.65
N GLY A 216 -10.31 -37.18 -7.53
CA GLY A 216 -9.17 -36.49 -6.90
C GLY A 216 -7.95 -36.29 -7.82
N VAL A 217 -7.99 -36.77 -9.06
CA VAL A 217 -6.86 -36.71 -10.01
C VAL A 217 -6.91 -35.41 -10.83
N ALA A 218 -6.38 -34.34 -10.25
CA ALA A 218 -6.36 -33.01 -10.86
C ALA A 218 -5.25 -32.86 -11.93
N LEU A 219 -5.55 -33.23 -13.17
CA LEU A 219 -4.67 -33.00 -14.34
C LEU A 219 -4.97 -31.64 -14.99
N ALA A 220 -3.93 -30.88 -15.34
CA ALA A 220 -4.04 -29.69 -16.18
C ALA A 220 -4.47 -30.06 -17.62
N VAL A 221 -5.01 -29.09 -18.38
CA VAL A 221 -5.61 -29.32 -19.71
C VAL A 221 -4.69 -30.10 -20.66
N GLY A 222 -3.42 -29.70 -20.78
CA GLY A 222 -2.45 -30.39 -21.63
C GLY A 222 -1.94 -31.72 -21.05
N GLN A 223 -2.00 -31.93 -19.72
CA GLN A 223 -1.47 -33.13 -19.08
C GLN A 223 -2.30 -34.38 -19.40
N VAL A 224 -3.60 -34.26 -19.67
CA VAL A 224 -4.41 -35.42 -20.12
C VAL A 224 -3.90 -35.94 -21.47
N ALA A 225 -3.61 -35.06 -22.42
CA ALA A 225 -3.03 -35.47 -23.71
C ALA A 225 -1.62 -36.07 -23.54
N VAL A 226 -0.79 -35.51 -22.65
CA VAL A 226 0.54 -36.06 -22.35
C VAL A 226 0.47 -37.43 -21.69
N VAL A 227 -0.47 -37.67 -20.76
CA VAL A 227 -0.61 -38.97 -20.09
C VAL A 227 -1.16 -40.03 -21.04
N LEU A 228 -2.12 -39.69 -21.91
CA LEU A 228 -2.61 -40.59 -22.96
C LEU A 228 -1.51 -40.89 -24.01
N ALA A 229 -0.73 -39.88 -24.41
CA ALA A 229 0.40 -40.06 -25.31
C ALA A 229 1.53 -40.89 -24.67
N ALA A 230 1.82 -40.72 -23.37
CA ALA A 230 2.81 -41.51 -22.65
C ALA A 230 2.39 -42.98 -22.49
N ALA A 231 1.08 -43.26 -22.36
CA ALA A 231 0.55 -44.62 -22.43
C ALA A 231 0.68 -45.25 -23.84
N GLY A 232 0.61 -44.44 -24.90
CA GLY A 232 0.83 -44.87 -26.29
C GLY A 232 2.31 -44.90 -26.74
N SER A 233 3.22 -44.16 -26.09
CA SER A 233 4.58 -43.92 -26.59
C SER A 233 5.57 -45.07 -26.36
N THR A 234 5.07 -46.27 -26.06
CA THR A 234 5.83 -47.52 -26.24
C THR A 234 6.04 -47.85 -27.73
N ALA A 235 5.38 -47.14 -28.64
CA ALA A 235 5.44 -47.36 -30.09
C ALA A 235 6.14 -46.23 -30.90
N ARG A 236 7.43 -46.45 -31.19
CA ARG A 236 8.23 -45.94 -32.35
C ARG A 236 8.74 -44.49 -32.34
N ALA A 237 9.75 -44.27 -33.20
CA ALA A 237 10.53 -43.04 -33.38
C ALA A 237 11.06 -42.91 -34.84
N ALA A 238 11.81 -41.83 -35.09
CA ALA A 238 12.72 -41.54 -36.23
C ALA A 238 12.22 -40.71 -37.45
N VAL A 239 13.21 -40.11 -38.13
CA VAL A 239 13.23 -39.42 -39.45
C VAL A 239 12.86 -37.92 -39.52
N ALA A 240 13.68 -37.18 -40.29
CA ALA A 240 13.60 -35.78 -40.77
C ALA A 240 14.53 -35.68 -42.03
N PRO A 241 14.86 -34.51 -42.65
CA PRO A 241 14.39 -33.11 -42.50
C PRO A 241 14.19 -32.32 -43.86
N VAL A 242 13.95 -30.98 -43.80
CA VAL A 242 14.11 -29.95 -44.89
C VAL A 242 13.03 -29.99 -46.03
N PRO A 243 12.59 -28.88 -46.73
CA PRO A 243 13.10 -27.50 -46.84
C PRO A 243 12.15 -26.33 -46.47
N ALA A 244 12.47 -25.64 -45.37
CA ALA A 244 12.95 -24.24 -45.28
C ALA A 244 12.54 -23.11 -46.29
N ARG A 245 11.46 -23.22 -47.08
CA ARG A 245 10.89 -22.06 -47.82
C ARG A 245 9.36 -21.99 -47.87
N LEU A 246 8.67 -23.14 -47.84
CA LEU A 246 7.19 -23.14 -47.79
C LEU A 246 6.63 -22.96 -46.37
N ALA A 247 7.45 -23.24 -45.34
CA ALA A 247 7.09 -23.07 -43.94
C ALA A 247 6.99 -21.59 -43.54
N ASP A 248 7.88 -20.74 -44.07
CA ASP A 248 8.01 -19.35 -43.62
C ASP A 248 6.88 -18.46 -44.15
N ALA A 249 6.44 -18.69 -45.39
CA ALA A 249 5.35 -17.97 -46.02
C ALA A 249 4.00 -18.12 -45.27
N THR A 250 3.71 -19.29 -44.70
CA THR A 250 2.51 -19.52 -43.88
C THR A 250 2.74 -19.29 -42.38
N ALA A 251 3.99 -19.38 -41.89
CA ALA A 251 4.33 -18.96 -40.53
C ALA A 251 4.09 -17.46 -40.32
N ALA A 252 4.56 -16.63 -41.27
CA ALA A 252 4.49 -15.17 -41.19
C ALA A 252 3.06 -14.62 -41.10
N ALA A 253 2.07 -15.31 -41.69
CA ALA A 253 0.70 -14.84 -41.77
C ALA A 253 -0.21 -15.24 -40.59
N ALA A 254 0.24 -16.12 -39.67
CA ALA A 254 -0.66 -16.71 -38.66
C ALA A 254 -0.07 -16.95 -37.25
N ARG A 255 1.26 -16.98 -37.08
CA ARG A 255 1.85 -17.54 -35.84
C ARG A 255 1.71 -16.75 -34.52
N PRO A 256 1.54 -15.41 -34.47
CA PRO A 256 1.39 -14.73 -33.17
C PRO A 256 0.06 -15.00 -32.44
N PHE A 257 -0.99 -15.50 -33.10
CA PHE A 257 -2.36 -15.46 -32.55
C PHE A 257 -3.19 -16.77 -32.58
N VAL A 258 -2.75 -17.85 -33.23
CA VAL A 258 -3.58 -19.08 -33.39
C VAL A 258 -2.96 -20.36 -32.81
N THR A 259 -1.64 -20.42 -32.63
CA THR A 259 -0.95 -21.51 -31.92
C THR A 259 0.03 -20.90 -30.92
N GLY A 260 -0.16 -20.96 -29.60
CA GLY A 260 -0.98 -21.92 -28.84
C GLY A 260 -0.18 -23.15 -28.38
N ASP A 261 1.12 -23.20 -28.73
CA ASP A 261 2.17 -23.97 -28.06
C ASP A 261 3.53 -23.33 -28.47
N GLY A 262 4.65 -23.52 -27.75
CA GLY A 262 4.89 -24.48 -26.68
C GLY A 262 4.80 -23.94 -25.25
N ALA A 263 3.79 -24.41 -24.51
CA ALA A 263 3.81 -24.43 -23.04
C ALA A 263 4.82 -25.46 -22.47
N GLY A 264 5.60 -26.12 -23.34
CA GLY A 264 6.85 -26.83 -23.00
C GLY A 264 8.05 -25.90 -22.73
N THR A 265 7.86 -24.58 -22.71
CA THR A 265 8.87 -23.59 -22.27
C THR A 265 8.39 -22.87 -21.00
N ALA A 266 9.32 -22.24 -20.27
CA ALA A 266 9.04 -21.59 -18.98
C ALA A 266 7.89 -20.56 -18.99
N ALA A 267 7.54 -20.01 -20.16
CA ALA A 267 6.38 -19.12 -20.32
C ALA A 267 5.05 -19.76 -19.89
N GLY A 268 4.88 -21.08 -20.09
CA GLY A 268 3.66 -21.80 -19.69
C GLY A 268 3.45 -21.87 -18.17
N GLN A 269 4.54 -21.91 -17.39
CA GLN A 269 4.47 -22.02 -15.93
C GLN A 269 4.21 -20.66 -15.23
N LEU A 270 4.47 -19.54 -15.92
CA LEU A 270 4.17 -18.20 -15.42
C LEU A 270 2.67 -17.84 -15.44
N ALA A 271 1.84 -18.57 -16.18
CA ALA A 271 0.44 -18.20 -16.43
C ALA A 271 -0.57 -18.61 -15.33
N LEU A 272 -0.17 -19.40 -14.33
CA LEU A 272 -1.08 -19.98 -13.32
C LEU A 272 -0.70 -19.76 -11.84
N GLY A 273 0.31 -18.93 -11.55
CA GLY A 273 0.42 -18.22 -10.27
C GLY A 273 0.62 -19.04 -8.98
N VAL A 274 0.96 -20.34 -9.04
CA VAL A 274 1.22 -21.17 -7.85
C VAL A 274 2.68 -21.66 -7.84
N PRO A 275 3.53 -21.18 -6.92
CA PRO A 275 4.88 -21.72 -6.74
C PRO A 275 4.84 -23.03 -5.91
N PRO A 276 5.65 -24.05 -6.25
CA PRO A 276 5.77 -25.25 -5.43
C PRO A 276 6.64 -24.97 -4.19
N VAL A 277 6.06 -25.12 -3.00
CA VAL A 277 6.81 -25.07 -1.74
C VAL A 277 7.25 -26.48 -1.34
N ARG A 278 8.57 -26.68 -1.16
CA ARG A 278 9.11 -27.66 -0.20
C ARG A 278 9.92 -26.90 0.86
N ALA A 279 10.02 -27.48 2.06
CA ALA A 279 10.23 -26.71 3.28
C ALA A 279 11.67 -26.20 3.48
N GLY A 280 11.81 -24.95 3.93
CA GLY A 280 13.11 -24.31 4.21
C GLY A 280 13.05 -22.94 4.92
N VAL A 281 11.91 -22.58 5.53
CA VAL A 281 11.65 -21.41 6.40
C VAL A 281 12.44 -20.11 6.14
N ASN A 282 11.83 -19.17 5.42
CA ASN A 282 11.61 -17.80 5.94
C ASN A 282 10.52 -17.09 5.13
N ILE A 283 9.69 -16.26 5.78
CA ILE A 283 8.48 -15.66 5.17
C ILE A 283 8.63 -14.13 5.06
N LYS A 284 8.75 -13.63 3.83
CA LYS A 284 8.34 -12.29 3.39
C LYS A 284 7.67 -12.42 2.02
N PHE A 285 6.65 -11.61 1.75
CA PHE A 285 5.62 -11.87 0.72
C PHE A 285 5.79 -11.01 -0.56
N VAL A 286 5.20 -11.48 -1.68
CA VAL A 286 5.27 -10.83 -3.01
C VAL A 286 3.89 -10.82 -3.68
N GLY A 287 3.62 -9.79 -4.49
CA GLY A 287 2.43 -9.65 -5.35
C GLY A 287 2.30 -8.18 -5.84
N VAL A 288 2.89 -7.72 -6.94
CA VAL A 288 2.81 -8.12 -8.38
C VAL A 288 1.50 -7.71 -9.05
N LEU A 289 1.59 -6.83 -10.06
CA LEU A 289 0.80 -6.90 -11.30
C LEU A 289 1.40 -6.05 -12.45
N ALA A 290 1.02 -6.39 -13.68
CA ALA A 290 1.51 -5.95 -15.00
C ALA A 290 0.46 -6.44 -16.03
N VAL A 291 0.08 -5.85 -17.18
CA VAL A 291 0.67 -5.01 -18.27
C VAL A 291 -0.51 -4.09 -18.76
N ALA A 292 -0.45 -2.83 -19.23
CA ALA A 292 0.23 -2.22 -20.39
C ALA A 292 -0.19 -2.85 -21.77
N PHE A 293 -0.25 -2.18 -22.95
CA PHE A 293 -0.10 -0.76 -23.37
C PHE A 293 -0.73 -0.55 -24.78
N LEU A 294 -1.16 0.68 -25.15
CA LEU A 294 -1.26 1.27 -26.54
C LEU A 294 -2.16 2.54 -26.54
N GLY A 295 -1.79 3.73 -27.05
CA GLY A 295 -0.48 4.26 -27.48
C GLY A 295 -0.58 5.39 -28.55
N VAL A 296 0.28 6.42 -28.47
CA VAL A 296 0.73 7.36 -29.56
C VAL A 296 -0.37 8.28 -30.17
N THR A 297 -0.56 9.56 -29.82
CA THR A 297 0.27 10.82 -29.92
C THR A 297 0.44 11.46 -31.32
N VAL A 298 0.01 12.73 -31.45
CA VAL A 298 0.69 13.83 -32.18
C VAL A 298 0.61 15.09 -31.30
N ALA A 299 1.48 16.08 -31.49
CA ALA A 299 1.53 17.31 -30.68
C ALA A 299 2.15 18.52 -31.43
N ALA A 300 2.07 19.69 -30.79
CA ALA A 300 2.70 20.98 -31.14
C ALA A 300 2.04 21.76 -32.32
N ALA A 301 2.22 23.08 -32.49
CA ALA A 301 3.20 23.99 -31.87
C ALA A 301 2.74 25.49 -31.84
N VAL A 302 3.59 26.35 -31.24
CA VAL A 302 3.69 27.82 -31.43
C VAL A 302 2.68 28.76 -30.73
N GLY A 303 3.17 29.53 -29.73
CA GLY A 303 3.34 30.99 -29.94
C GLY A 303 2.55 32.00 -29.09
N LEU A 304 3.21 32.52 -28.05
CA LEU A 304 3.30 33.96 -27.67
C LEU A 304 2.04 34.88 -27.75
N GLY A 305 1.56 35.33 -26.58
CA GLY A 305 0.69 36.50 -26.45
C GLY A 305 0.37 36.87 -24.99
N PRO A 306 0.30 38.16 -24.60
CA PRO A 306 0.03 38.58 -23.21
C PRO A 306 -1.47 38.51 -22.84
N ALA A 307 -1.76 38.44 -21.54
CA ALA A 307 -3.11 38.27 -21.01
C ALA A 307 -3.96 39.56 -20.97
N PRO A 308 -5.29 39.46 -21.21
CA PRO A 308 -6.26 40.48 -20.84
C PRO A 308 -6.92 40.17 -19.47
N THR A 309 -7.01 41.17 -18.59
CA THR A 309 -7.78 41.09 -17.32
C THR A 309 -9.26 41.42 -17.53
N PRO A 310 -10.17 40.57 -17.02
CA PRO A 310 -11.31 41.07 -16.22
C PRO A 310 -11.82 40.04 -15.17
N PRO A 311 -12.88 40.36 -14.41
CA PRO A 311 -13.09 41.53 -13.57
C PRO A 311 -13.10 41.15 -12.07
N ALA A 312 -13.39 42.10 -11.17
CA ALA A 312 -13.38 41.87 -9.72
C ALA A 312 -14.68 41.25 -9.15
N ASP A 313 -14.63 40.92 -7.84
CA ASP A 313 -15.71 40.52 -6.92
C ASP A 313 -16.31 39.10 -7.02
N VAL A 314 -15.53 38.13 -6.53
CA VAL A 314 -16.02 37.23 -5.47
C VAL A 314 -15.08 37.35 -4.28
N ARG A 315 -15.60 37.73 -3.11
CA ARG A 315 -14.79 37.95 -1.89
C ARG A 315 -14.30 36.64 -1.29
N SER A 316 -13.13 36.18 -1.71
CA SER A 316 -12.32 35.25 -0.93
C SER A 316 -11.99 35.86 0.43
N ALA A 317 -12.22 35.13 1.52
CA ALA A 317 -11.56 35.45 2.78
C ALA A 317 -10.03 35.37 2.56
N SER A 318 -9.29 36.36 3.04
CA SER A 318 -7.84 36.45 2.80
C SER A 318 -7.16 35.16 3.28
N PRO A 319 -6.28 34.53 2.48
CA PRO A 319 -5.41 33.50 3.03
C PRO A 319 -4.54 34.12 4.14
N PRO A 320 -4.18 33.36 5.19
CA PRO A 320 -3.08 33.78 6.06
C PRO A 320 -1.82 33.95 5.19
N GLU A 321 -0.96 34.90 5.54
CA GLU A 321 0.21 35.26 4.74
C GLU A 321 1.00 34.02 4.31
N VAL A 322 1.09 33.81 2.99
CA VAL A 322 2.01 32.83 2.42
C VAL A 322 3.42 33.39 2.62
N ARG A 323 3.98 33.11 3.80
CA ARG A 323 5.43 33.20 4.02
C ARG A 323 6.10 32.40 2.91
N ASP A 324 7.22 32.89 2.37
CA ASP A 324 8.04 32.21 1.37
C ASP A 324 8.72 30.96 1.99
N GLY A 325 7.90 29.94 2.23
CA GLY A 325 8.19 28.71 2.96
C GLY A 325 8.91 27.68 2.11
N GLY A 326 9.98 28.07 1.43
CA GLY A 326 10.95 27.11 0.95
C GLY A 326 11.46 26.29 2.13
N HIS A 327 11.19 24.98 2.13
CA HIS A 327 11.67 24.09 3.20
C HIS A 327 13.22 24.13 3.29
N ALA A 328 13.83 23.61 4.37
CA ALA A 328 15.29 23.64 4.58
C ALA A 328 16.13 23.05 3.42
N PHE A 329 15.52 22.28 2.52
CA PHE A 329 16.14 21.73 1.30
C PHE A 329 15.64 22.38 -0.01
N GLY A 330 14.88 23.47 0.09
CA GLY A 330 14.38 24.33 -0.99
C GLY A 330 13.23 23.75 -1.83
N ASP A 331 12.85 22.48 -1.61
CA ASP A 331 11.84 21.80 -2.42
C ASP A 331 10.42 22.26 -2.06
N PRO A 332 9.49 22.34 -3.03
CA PRO A 332 8.12 22.74 -2.75
C PRO A 332 7.45 21.75 -1.79
N LEU A 333 6.72 22.32 -0.82
CA LEU A 333 5.80 21.60 0.05
C LEU A 333 4.49 21.30 -0.72
N PRO A 334 3.84 20.15 -0.48
CA PRO A 334 2.52 19.89 -1.05
C PRO A 334 1.45 20.83 -0.48
N THR A 335 0.36 21.04 -1.21
CA THR A 335 -0.75 21.89 -0.80
C THR A 335 -1.29 21.49 0.58
N GLY A 336 -1.20 22.40 1.57
CA GLY A 336 -1.64 22.16 2.95
C GLY A 336 -0.57 21.59 3.90
N ALA A 337 0.63 21.28 3.43
CA ALA A 337 1.75 20.91 4.29
C ALA A 337 2.48 22.15 4.83
N ILE A 338 2.73 22.17 6.13
CA ILE A 338 3.51 23.19 6.85
C ILE A 338 5.02 22.87 6.76
N ALA A 339 5.38 21.58 6.85
CA ALA A 339 6.78 21.13 6.85
C ALA A 339 6.94 19.73 6.24
N ARG A 340 8.17 19.42 5.79
CA ARG A 340 8.61 18.08 5.34
C ARG A 340 9.81 17.65 6.17
N LEU A 341 9.71 16.51 6.85
CA LEU A 341 10.76 15.92 7.65
C LEU A 341 11.50 14.89 6.78
N GLY A 342 12.83 15.00 6.66
CA GLY A 342 13.61 14.21 5.70
C GLY A 342 13.66 14.81 4.28
N THR A 343 14.05 13.99 3.29
CA THR A 343 14.34 14.47 1.93
C THR A 343 14.02 13.45 0.83
N LEU A 344 13.62 13.97 -0.34
CA LEU A 344 13.37 13.23 -1.59
C LEU A 344 14.55 13.33 -2.58
N ARG A 345 15.66 13.95 -2.19
CA ARG A 345 16.84 14.10 -3.06
C ARG A 345 17.46 12.73 -3.36
N PHE A 346 17.79 12.48 -4.62
CA PHE A 346 18.20 11.18 -5.18
C PHE A 346 17.19 10.02 -4.98
N ARG A 347 15.93 10.32 -4.62
CA ARG A 347 14.89 9.33 -4.34
C ARG A 347 13.67 9.54 -5.22
N THR A 348 13.18 8.47 -5.84
CA THR A 348 11.89 8.47 -6.53
C THR A 348 10.75 8.79 -5.56
N GLY A 349 10.93 8.46 -4.28
CA GLY A 349 9.89 8.48 -3.26
C GLY A 349 8.83 7.39 -3.47
N ARG A 350 9.11 6.39 -4.31
CA ARG A 350 8.20 5.29 -4.66
C ARG A 350 8.76 3.96 -4.18
N MET A 351 7.87 2.96 -4.08
CA MET A 351 8.26 1.57 -3.84
C MET A 351 9.01 1.03 -5.07
N GLY A 352 10.34 1.09 -5.04
CA GLY A 352 11.24 0.58 -6.08
C GLY A 352 12.66 0.45 -5.56
N PHE A 353 13.35 -0.61 -5.93
CA PHE A 353 14.76 -0.85 -5.59
C PHE A 353 15.62 -0.15 -6.63
N THR A 354 16.52 0.76 -6.22
CA THR A 354 17.47 1.38 -7.16
C THR A 354 18.47 0.31 -7.61
N SER A 355 18.26 -0.22 -8.81
CA SER A 355 18.95 -1.42 -9.29
C SER A 355 20.24 -1.12 -10.04
N SER A 356 20.39 0.12 -10.52
CA SER A 356 21.56 0.55 -11.30
C SER A 356 21.66 2.08 -11.34
N VAL A 357 22.89 2.58 -11.44
CA VAL A 357 23.24 4.00 -11.58
C VAL A 357 24.18 4.20 -12.76
N ALA A 358 24.09 5.35 -13.42
CA ALA A 358 25.01 5.79 -14.48
C ALA A 358 25.26 7.31 -14.40
N PHE A 359 26.38 7.79 -14.93
CA PHE A 359 26.66 9.23 -15.02
C PHE A 359 26.37 9.77 -16.42
N GLY A 360 25.73 10.93 -16.51
CA GLY A 360 25.58 11.70 -17.76
C GLY A 360 26.78 12.62 -18.04
N PRO A 361 26.70 13.50 -19.06
CA PRO A 361 27.85 14.20 -19.61
C PRO A 361 28.66 15.00 -18.59
N GLY A 362 29.93 14.65 -18.42
CA GLY A 362 30.84 15.28 -17.45
C GLY A 362 30.32 15.23 -16.00
N ALA A 363 29.63 14.15 -15.63
CA ALA A 363 28.97 13.94 -14.33
C ALA A 363 27.93 15.01 -13.93
N LYS A 364 27.46 15.85 -14.87
CA LYS A 364 26.47 16.92 -14.63
C LYS A 364 25.03 16.42 -14.42
N SER A 365 24.82 15.11 -14.48
CA SER A 365 23.61 14.41 -14.07
C SER A 365 23.97 13.01 -13.57
N LEU A 366 23.34 12.58 -12.49
CA LEU A 366 23.28 11.17 -12.10
C LEU A 366 22.01 10.56 -12.71
N LEU A 367 22.07 9.30 -13.13
CA LEU A 367 20.98 8.56 -13.75
C LEU A 367 20.73 7.31 -12.91
N SER A 368 19.48 6.89 -12.71
CA SER A 368 19.20 5.61 -12.06
C SER A 368 17.91 4.95 -12.51
N ALA A 369 17.93 3.61 -12.50
CA ALA A 369 16.79 2.74 -12.81
C ALA A 369 16.28 2.10 -11.50
N HIS A 370 14.96 1.97 -11.35
CA HIS A 370 14.32 1.53 -10.10
C HIS A 370 13.43 0.28 -10.28
N GLY A 371 13.59 -0.43 -11.40
CA GLY A 371 12.71 -1.53 -11.79
C GLY A 371 11.37 -1.09 -12.37
N ASP A 372 11.20 0.20 -12.70
CA ASP A 372 10.03 0.79 -13.34
C ASP A 372 10.31 1.18 -14.80
N ASP A 373 9.29 1.74 -15.47
CA ASP A 373 9.28 1.99 -16.93
C ASP A 373 9.93 3.35 -17.30
N VAL A 374 10.83 3.87 -16.45
CA VAL A 374 11.55 5.16 -16.60
C VAL A 374 13.00 5.10 -16.11
N VAL A 375 13.88 5.93 -16.68
CA VAL A 375 15.17 6.27 -16.08
C VAL A 375 15.05 7.63 -15.42
N HIS A 376 15.35 7.67 -14.12
CA HIS A 376 15.33 8.90 -13.34
C HIS A 376 16.63 9.68 -13.54
N VAL A 377 16.49 10.97 -13.89
CA VAL A 377 17.60 11.91 -14.05
C VAL A 377 17.68 12.79 -12.80
N TRP A 378 18.87 12.91 -12.21
CA TRP A 378 19.12 13.69 -11.01
C TRP A 378 20.15 14.77 -11.26
N ASP A 379 19.87 15.96 -10.73
CA ASP A 379 20.84 17.02 -10.58
C ASP A 379 21.87 16.66 -9.48
N PRO A 380 23.17 16.62 -9.78
CA PRO A 380 24.18 16.08 -8.87
C PRO A 380 24.47 17.01 -7.69
N VAL A 381 24.20 18.31 -7.81
CA VAL A 381 24.52 19.31 -6.78
C VAL A 381 23.35 19.49 -5.82
N THR A 382 22.14 19.61 -6.36
CA THR A 382 20.90 19.81 -5.57
C THR A 382 20.21 18.50 -5.19
N GLY A 383 20.61 17.37 -5.79
CA GLY A 383 19.95 16.07 -5.64
C GLY A 383 18.55 15.98 -6.24
N ARG A 384 18.11 17.01 -6.98
CA ARG A 384 16.73 17.11 -7.50
C ARG A 384 16.49 16.23 -8.70
N GLU A 385 15.28 15.69 -8.78
CA GLU A 385 14.77 15.03 -9.97
C GLU A 385 14.60 16.06 -11.11
N ARG A 386 15.23 15.77 -12.25
CA ARG A 386 15.04 16.45 -13.54
C ARG A 386 14.00 15.68 -14.37
N PRO A 387 13.55 16.19 -15.55
CA PRO A 387 12.68 15.42 -16.44
C PRO A 387 13.21 14.00 -16.69
N ARG A 388 12.33 13.00 -16.54
CA ARG A 388 12.65 11.58 -16.69
C ARG A 388 12.84 11.22 -18.16
N LEU A 389 13.53 10.12 -18.41
CA LEU A 389 13.55 9.47 -19.72
C LEU A 389 12.59 8.27 -19.68
N ASP A 390 11.76 8.10 -20.70
CA ASP A 390 11.01 6.86 -20.90
C ASP A 390 12.00 5.69 -21.09
N ALA A 391 11.71 4.53 -20.49
CA ALA A 391 12.63 3.40 -20.44
C ALA A 391 12.02 2.08 -20.95
N PRO A 392 12.85 1.09 -21.32
CA PRO A 392 12.39 -0.27 -21.52
C PRO A 392 11.68 -0.78 -20.27
N ARG A 393 10.61 -1.53 -20.50
CA ARG A 393 9.67 -1.94 -19.46
C ARG A 393 10.33 -2.72 -18.31
N LEU A 394 10.10 -2.31 -17.05
CA LEU A 394 10.82 -2.77 -15.86
C LEU A 394 12.34 -2.63 -16.01
N CYS A 395 12.86 -1.40 -16.15
CA CYS A 395 14.27 -1.15 -16.40
C CYS A 395 15.14 -1.61 -15.21
N THR A 396 15.94 -2.65 -15.39
CA THR A 396 16.76 -3.26 -14.32
C THR A 396 18.22 -2.81 -14.31
N ALA A 397 18.78 -2.42 -15.46
CA ALA A 397 20.15 -1.89 -15.48
C ALA A 397 20.33 -0.80 -16.55
N VAL A 398 21.25 0.13 -16.26
CA VAL A 398 21.69 1.19 -17.18
C VAL A 398 23.22 1.24 -17.24
N SER A 399 23.76 1.64 -18.37
CA SER A 399 25.20 1.84 -18.58
C SER A 399 25.41 3.04 -19.50
N ALA A 400 26.42 3.86 -19.23
CA ALA A 400 26.74 5.04 -20.01
C ALA A 400 28.20 5.02 -20.48
N THR A 401 28.49 5.69 -21.59
CA THR A 401 29.87 5.85 -22.07
C THR A 401 30.71 6.67 -21.08
N PRO A 402 32.06 6.56 -21.08
CA PRO A 402 32.92 7.32 -20.16
C PRO A 402 32.80 8.84 -20.28
N ASP A 403 32.39 9.37 -21.44
CA ASP A 403 32.09 10.79 -21.66
C ASP A 403 30.67 11.20 -21.21
N GLY A 404 29.85 10.23 -20.79
CA GLY A 404 28.46 10.36 -20.37
C GLY A 404 27.47 10.67 -21.50
N ARG A 405 27.89 10.66 -22.78
CA ARG A 405 27.05 11.11 -23.90
C ARG A 405 26.08 10.08 -24.44
N ARG A 406 26.39 8.78 -24.36
CA ARG A 406 25.47 7.71 -24.73
C ARG A 406 25.04 6.95 -23.49
N LEU A 407 23.75 6.65 -23.40
CA LEU A 407 23.15 5.81 -22.37
C LEU A 407 22.54 4.59 -23.06
N VAL A 408 22.63 3.43 -22.41
CA VAL A 408 21.88 2.22 -22.77
C VAL A 408 21.22 1.65 -21.54
N GLY A 409 20.07 1.02 -21.72
CA GLY A 409 19.24 0.51 -20.63
C GLY A 409 18.52 -0.77 -21.03
N VAL A 410 18.36 -1.66 -20.06
CA VAL A 410 17.75 -2.98 -20.26
C VAL A 410 16.55 -3.16 -19.33
N GLY A 411 15.43 -3.61 -19.90
CA GLY A 411 14.23 -4.01 -19.18
C GLY A 411 13.93 -5.51 -19.32
N ALA A 412 12.69 -5.90 -19.07
CA ALA A 412 12.26 -7.30 -19.03
C ALA A 412 12.33 -8.04 -20.38
N SER A 413 12.28 -7.33 -21.52
CA SER A 413 12.34 -7.91 -22.87
C SER A 413 12.90 -6.96 -23.92
N GLU A 414 13.51 -5.85 -23.51
CA GLU A 414 13.87 -4.73 -24.40
C GLU A 414 15.20 -4.11 -23.98
N VAL A 415 15.96 -3.64 -24.97
CA VAL A 415 17.14 -2.77 -24.80
C VAL A 415 16.90 -1.49 -25.57
N TRP A 416 17.06 -0.33 -24.93
CA TRP A 416 16.96 0.98 -25.57
C TRP A 416 18.29 1.72 -25.43
N ALA A 417 18.56 2.65 -26.35
CA ALA A 417 19.69 3.56 -26.29
C ALA A 417 19.24 5.02 -26.43
N TRP A 418 19.97 5.93 -25.78
CA TRP A 418 19.73 7.38 -25.84
C TRP A 418 21.02 8.15 -26.10
N ASP A 419 20.89 9.25 -26.83
CA ASP A 419 21.87 10.34 -26.88
C ASP A 419 21.52 11.36 -25.79
N LEU A 420 22.43 11.51 -24.83
CA LEU A 420 22.37 12.49 -23.74
C LEU A 420 23.10 13.81 -24.05
N ALA A 421 23.77 13.92 -25.20
CA ALA A 421 24.27 15.19 -25.72
C ALA A 421 23.17 15.97 -26.49
N ALA A 422 22.14 15.27 -26.97
CA ALA A 422 20.92 15.90 -27.48
C ALA A 422 20.15 16.64 -26.35
N ASN A 423 19.45 17.73 -26.70
CA ASN A 423 18.64 18.51 -25.78
C ASN A 423 17.25 18.82 -26.39
N PRO A 424 16.15 18.17 -25.93
CA PRO A 424 16.13 17.13 -24.89
C PRO A 424 16.87 15.84 -25.33
N PRO A 425 17.28 14.97 -24.39
CA PRO A 425 17.89 13.68 -24.72
C PRO A 425 16.98 12.84 -25.63
N ALA A 426 17.57 12.26 -26.67
CA ALA A 426 16.84 11.58 -27.74
C ALA A 426 17.02 10.06 -27.67
N VAL A 427 15.96 9.29 -27.91
CA VAL A 427 16.08 7.84 -28.12
C VAL A 427 16.75 7.60 -29.47
N LEU A 428 17.84 6.81 -29.50
CA LEU A 428 18.52 6.40 -30.73
C LEU A 428 17.81 5.21 -31.38
N TRP A 429 17.54 4.16 -30.60
CA TRP A 429 16.89 2.93 -31.05
C TRP A 429 16.25 2.15 -29.88
N LYS A 430 15.39 1.19 -30.21
CA LYS A 430 14.71 0.28 -29.28
C LYS A 430 14.66 -1.13 -29.88
N THR A 431 15.37 -2.07 -29.27
CA THR A 431 15.49 -3.46 -29.77
C THR A 431 14.73 -4.42 -28.85
N GLN A 432 13.85 -5.24 -29.43
CA GLN A 432 13.17 -6.34 -28.73
C GLN A 432 14.15 -7.51 -28.54
N GLN A 433 14.27 -8.02 -27.32
CA GLN A 433 15.26 -9.02 -26.95
C GLN A 433 14.62 -10.15 -26.11
N PRO A 434 14.16 -11.26 -26.75
CA PRO A 434 13.33 -12.28 -26.11
C PRO A 434 14.07 -13.23 -25.15
N ARG A 435 15.37 -13.02 -24.91
CA ARG A 435 16.23 -13.85 -24.05
C ARG A 435 16.53 -13.22 -22.69
N ILE A 436 16.12 -11.98 -22.45
CA ILE A 436 16.46 -11.24 -21.24
C ILE A 436 15.60 -11.73 -20.07
N VAL A 437 16.26 -12.03 -18.95
CA VAL A 437 15.66 -12.26 -17.63
C VAL A 437 16.67 -11.73 -16.62
N ARG A 438 16.31 -10.72 -15.81
CA ARG A 438 17.25 -9.97 -14.94
C ARG A 438 18.51 -9.55 -15.72
N GLY A 439 18.34 -8.65 -16.68
CA GLY A 439 19.41 -8.24 -17.58
C GLY A 439 20.47 -7.38 -16.91
N SER A 440 21.73 -7.71 -17.14
CA SER A 440 22.86 -6.80 -17.00
C SER A 440 23.15 -6.11 -18.34
N ILE A 441 23.76 -4.93 -18.33
CA ILE A 441 24.15 -4.22 -19.55
C ILE A 441 25.45 -3.44 -19.35
N ALA A 442 26.28 -3.41 -20.39
CA ALA A 442 27.47 -2.59 -20.50
C ALA A 442 27.56 -1.98 -21.90
N ILE A 443 27.97 -0.72 -22.02
CA ILE A 443 28.40 -0.10 -23.28
C ILE A 443 29.94 -0.04 -23.33
N SER A 444 30.53 -0.25 -24.50
CA SER A 444 31.98 -0.22 -24.67
C SER A 444 32.54 1.20 -24.45
N PRO A 445 33.79 1.34 -23.95
CA PRO A 445 34.44 2.65 -23.78
C PRO A 445 34.47 3.52 -25.03
N ASN A 446 34.60 2.91 -26.22
CA ASN A 446 34.54 3.62 -27.51
C ASN A 446 33.11 3.97 -27.98
N GLY A 447 32.07 3.61 -27.23
CA GLY A 447 30.66 3.92 -27.50
C GLY A 447 30.06 3.23 -28.73
N ARG A 448 30.71 2.20 -29.29
CA ARG A 448 30.29 1.51 -30.52
C ARG A 448 29.56 0.18 -30.29
N LEU A 449 29.71 -0.46 -29.14
CA LEU A 449 29.18 -1.79 -28.89
C LEU A 449 28.43 -1.84 -27.56
N VAL A 450 27.37 -2.65 -27.49
CA VAL A 450 26.57 -2.87 -26.29
C VAL A 450 26.54 -4.36 -25.99
N ALA A 451 26.94 -4.76 -24.79
CA ALA A 451 26.76 -6.12 -24.31
C ALA A 451 25.62 -6.17 -23.30
N HIS A 452 24.66 -7.07 -23.47
CA HIS A 452 23.65 -7.36 -22.45
C HIS A 452 23.62 -8.86 -22.10
N GLY A 453 23.45 -9.16 -20.83
CA GLY A 453 23.54 -10.53 -20.31
C GLY A 453 22.22 -11.06 -19.78
N SER A 454 22.14 -12.38 -19.63
CA SER A 454 20.98 -13.08 -19.06
C SER A 454 21.45 -14.20 -18.13
N VAL A 455 20.78 -14.38 -16.99
CA VAL A 455 21.05 -15.50 -16.06
C VAL A 455 20.80 -16.88 -16.66
N LYS A 456 20.23 -16.95 -17.88
CA LYS A 456 20.08 -18.19 -18.67
C LYS A 456 21.34 -18.59 -19.46
N GLY A 457 22.51 -18.00 -19.18
CA GLY A 457 23.78 -18.42 -19.80
C GLY A 457 23.98 -17.94 -21.23
N THR A 458 23.46 -16.75 -21.57
CA THR A 458 23.78 -16.06 -22.82
C THR A 458 24.12 -14.59 -22.58
N VAL A 459 25.10 -14.09 -23.33
CA VAL A 459 25.43 -12.66 -23.48
C VAL A 459 25.25 -12.31 -24.95
N VAL A 460 24.63 -11.18 -25.25
CA VAL A 460 24.36 -10.71 -26.61
C VAL A 460 25.11 -9.39 -26.83
N LEU A 461 25.78 -9.28 -27.97
CA LEU A 461 26.48 -8.09 -28.44
C LEU A 461 25.64 -7.40 -29.52
N LEU A 462 25.32 -6.13 -29.30
CA LEU A 462 24.62 -5.27 -30.24
C LEU A 462 25.54 -4.15 -30.76
N ASP A 463 25.28 -3.67 -31.97
CA ASP A 463 25.84 -2.40 -32.43
C ASP A 463 25.18 -1.23 -31.68
N ALA A 464 25.98 -0.27 -31.19
CA ALA A 464 25.47 0.84 -30.38
C ALA A 464 24.80 1.97 -31.19
N ALA A 465 24.95 2.00 -32.52
CA ALA A 465 24.32 2.98 -33.39
C ALA A 465 22.98 2.51 -33.96
N THR A 466 22.82 1.21 -34.24
CA THR A 466 21.58 0.63 -34.81
C THR A 466 20.76 -0.19 -33.83
N GLY A 467 21.40 -0.84 -32.84
CA GLY A 467 20.75 -1.80 -31.95
C GLY A 467 20.62 -3.22 -32.50
N ASP A 468 21.23 -3.51 -33.66
CA ASP A 468 21.21 -4.83 -34.30
C ASP A 468 22.10 -5.85 -33.55
N GLU A 469 21.70 -7.13 -33.51
CA GLU A 469 22.53 -8.20 -32.94
C GLU A 469 23.72 -8.52 -33.86
N LEU A 470 24.93 -8.30 -33.34
CA LEU A 470 26.19 -8.66 -33.99
C LEU A 470 26.61 -10.09 -33.64
N ARG A 471 26.38 -10.53 -32.39
CA ARG A 471 26.92 -11.79 -31.86
C ARG A 471 26.19 -12.23 -30.58
N THR A 472 26.11 -13.54 -30.33
CA THR A 472 25.77 -14.12 -29.02
C THR A 472 26.93 -14.98 -28.51
N PHE A 473 27.28 -14.87 -27.22
CA PHE A 473 28.26 -15.71 -26.51
C PHE A 473 27.57 -16.66 -25.51
N PRO A 474 28.05 -17.90 -25.33
CA PRO A 474 27.52 -18.85 -24.34
C PRO A 474 28.10 -18.59 -22.93
N ALA A 475 27.75 -17.46 -22.33
CA ALA A 475 28.27 -17.01 -21.03
C ALA A 475 27.15 -16.58 -20.06
N VAL A 476 27.35 -16.80 -18.75
CA VAL A 476 26.46 -16.24 -17.71
C VAL A 476 26.83 -14.79 -17.46
N GLY A 477 26.13 -13.86 -18.10
CA GLY A 477 26.31 -12.41 -17.92
C GLY A 477 25.36 -11.83 -16.87
N SER A 478 25.58 -12.11 -15.59
CA SER A 478 24.88 -11.35 -14.53
C SER A 478 25.62 -10.06 -14.16
N GLY A 479 26.93 -10.04 -14.39
CA GLY A 479 27.75 -8.83 -14.49
C GLY A 479 28.57 -8.88 -15.79
N LEU A 480 28.85 -7.70 -16.34
CA LEU A 480 29.57 -7.49 -17.59
C LEU A 480 30.50 -6.28 -17.48
N THR A 481 31.71 -6.36 -18.03
CA THR A 481 32.58 -5.19 -18.19
C THR A 481 33.50 -5.33 -19.41
N PHE A 482 33.68 -4.24 -20.16
CA PHE A 482 34.60 -4.16 -21.29
C PHE A 482 35.98 -3.72 -20.81
N ALA A 483 37.03 -4.18 -21.49
CA ALA A 483 38.37 -3.59 -21.35
C ALA A 483 38.44 -2.19 -22.00
N PRO A 484 39.41 -1.32 -21.63
CA PRO A 484 39.52 0.05 -22.16
C PRO A 484 39.62 0.11 -23.70
N ASP A 485 40.29 -0.89 -24.29
CA ASP A 485 40.45 -1.06 -25.73
C ASP A 485 39.13 -1.36 -26.47
N SER A 486 38.06 -1.72 -25.76
CA SER A 486 36.79 -2.24 -26.29
C SER A 486 36.89 -3.55 -27.08
N MET A 487 38.04 -4.23 -27.04
CA MET A 487 38.32 -5.49 -27.76
C MET A 487 38.06 -6.74 -26.91
N ARG A 488 38.04 -6.60 -25.57
CA ARG A 488 37.73 -7.68 -24.62
C ARG A 488 36.48 -7.40 -23.81
N LEU A 489 35.72 -8.45 -23.52
CA LEU A 489 34.53 -8.45 -22.67
C LEU A 489 34.67 -9.53 -21.59
N ALA A 490 34.57 -9.13 -20.32
CA ALA A 490 34.53 -10.05 -19.17
C ALA A 490 33.09 -10.22 -18.68
N ALA A 491 32.71 -11.47 -18.36
CA ALA A 491 31.37 -11.84 -17.88
C ALA A 491 31.45 -12.75 -16.65
N TRP A 492 30.55 -12.56 -15.66
CA TRP A 492 30.55 -13.33 -14.41
C TRP A 492 29.16 -13.53 -13.77
N SER A 493 29.13 -14.46 -12.79
CA SER A 493 27.97 -14.72 -11.93
C SER A 493 28.08 -14.05 -10.55
N HIS A 494 27.11 -13.21 -10.20
CA HIS A 494 26.88 -12.67 -8.86
C HIS A 494 26.14 -13.67 -7.94
N GLU A 495 25.53 -14.72 -8.48
CA GLU A 495 24.56 -15.53 -7.72
C GLU A 495 25.24 -16.59 -6.86
N SER A 496 25.44 -16.27 -5.57
CA SER A 496 25.67 -17.26 -4.50
C SER A 496 24.38 -18.06 -4.32
N ALA A 497 24.28 -19.16 -5.06
CA ALA A 497 23.00 -19.78 -5.35
C ALA A 497 22.47 -20.65 -4.19
N VAL A 498 21.64 -20.04 -3.33
CA VAL A 498 20.91 -20.73 -2.24
C VAL A 498 19.99 -21.86 -2.75
N ASN A 499 19.73 -21.94 -4.07
CA ASN A 499 18.89 -22.97 -4.71
C ASN A 499 19.41 -23.48 -6.08
N ALA A 500 20.68 -23.25 -6.47
CA ALA A 500 21.24 -23.87 -7.68
C ALA A 500 22.48 -24.70 -7.36
N SER A 501 22.61 -25.86 -8.01
CA SER A 501 23.63 -26.88 -7.71
C SER A 501 25.03 -26.57 -8.24
N VAL A 502 25.23 -25.43 -8.91
CA VAL A 502 26.52 -24.96 -9.40
C VAL A 502 26.61 -23.44 -9.20
N ALA A 503 27.46 -23.00 -8.28
CA ALA A 503 27.91 -21.61 -8.24
C ALA A 503 29.04 -21.46 -9.28
N VAL A 504 28.87 -20.56 -10.25
CA VAL A 504 29.94 -20.22 -11.20
C VAL A 504 30.88 -19.22 -10.52
N THR A 505 32.07 -19.69 -10.16
CA THR A 505 33.07 -18.99 -9.34
C THR A 505 34.04 -18.11 -10.13
N ASP A 506 33.82 -18.03 -11.44
CA ASP A 506 34.85 -17.71 -12.43
C ASP A 506 34.43 -16.54 -13.32
N VAL A 507 35.42 -15.85 -13.89
CA VAL A 507 35.21 -14.77 -14.87
C VAL A 507 35.70 -15.24 -16.23
N SER A 508 34.80 -15.38 -17.21
CA SER A 508 35.17 -15.69 -18.58
C SER A 508 35.48 -14.41 -19.35
N VAL A 509 36.64 -14.37 -20.02
CA VAL A 509 37.03 -13.25 -20.90
C VAL A 509 36.95 -13.68 -22.37
N TRP A 510 36.31 -12.84 -23.17
CA TRP A 510 35.98 -13.09 -24.56
C TRP A 510 36.55 -12.00 -25.46
N ASN A 511 37.06 -12.41 -26.62
CA ASN A 511 37.38 -11.48 -27.69
C ASN A 511 36.08 -11.01 -28.38
N VAL A 512 35.93 -9.70 -28.49
CA VAL A 512 34.70 -9.06 -28.96
C VAL A 512 34.59 -9.11 -30.49
N ALA A 513 35.72 -9.17 -31.21
CA ALA A 513 35.75 -9.09 -32.67
C ALA A 513 35.40 -10.43 -33.33
N ASP A 514 36.08 -11.53 -32.98
CA ASP A 514 35.88 -12.85 -33.57
C ASP A 514 34.93 -13.76 -32.77
N GLY A 515 34.67 -13.43 -31.50
CA GLY A 515 33.83 -14.18 -30.58
C GLY A 515 34.53 -15.26 -29.78
N ALA A 516 35.85 -15.37 -29.87
CA ALA A 516 36.63 -16.40 -29.18
C ALA A 516 36.58 -16.24 -27.66
N HIS A 517 36.63 -17.36 -26.96
CA HIS A 517 37.00 -17.39 -25.54
C HIS A 517 38.53 -17.25 -25.46
N GLU A 518 39.02 -16.25 -24.72
CA GLU A 518 40.48 -16.06 -24.56
C GLU A 518 41.01 -16.83 -23.35
N TYR A 519 40.40 -16.62 -22.18
CA TYR A 519 40.79 -17.29 -20.93
C TYR A 519 39.68 -17.17 -19.86
N THR A 520 39.85 -17.90 -18.74
CA THR A 520 38.95 -17.86 -17.58
C THR A 520 39.74 -17.61 -16.30
N LEU A 521 39.37 -16.57 -15.54
CA LEU A 521 39.94 -16.31 -14.22
C LEU A 521 39.28 -17.24 -13.19
N GLN A 522 40.08 -18.10 -12.57
CA GLN A 522 39.66 -19.02 -11.51
C GLN A 522 39.62 -18.29 -10.15
N VAL A 523 38.61 -17.45 -9.92
CA VAL A 523 38.64 -16.49 -8.81
C VAL A 523 38.46 -17.16 -7.44
N ALA A 524 37.48 -18.06 -7.28
CA ALA A 524 37.12 -18.61 -5.96
C ALA A 524 37.02 -20.15 -5.97
N PRO A 525 38.06 -20.92 -5.56
CA PRO A 525 38.10 -22.38 -5.71
C PRO A 525 37.10 -23.17 -4.83
N LYS A 526 36.23 -22.50 -4.06
CA LYS A 526 35.18 -23.11 -3.22
C LYS A 526 33.91 -22.23 -3.13
N GLY A 527 33.20 -22.10 -4.25
CA GLY A 527 31.78 -21.68 -4.25
C GLY A 527 31.47 -20.23 -3.85
N GLY A 528 32.47 -19.35 -3.80
CA GLY A 528 32.25 -17.91 -3.64
C GLY A 528 31.88 -17.27 -4.97
N ALA A 529 30.73 -16.60 -5.06
CA ALA A 529 30.36 -15.81 -6.24
C ALA A 529 31.30 -14.60 -6.41
N VAL A 530 31.47 -14.13 -7.65
CA VAL A 530 32.27 -12.94 -7.97
C VAL A 530 31.39 -11.70 -7.78
N SER A 531 31.81 -10.74 -6.96
CA SER A 531 31.01 -9.55 -6.65
C SER A 531 31.22 -8.42 -7.65
N ALA A 532 32.45 -8.24 -8.15
CA ALA A 532 32.78 -7.22 -9.14
C ALA A 532 34.10 -7.53 -9.86
N VAL A 533 34.20 -7.03 -11.10
CA VAL A 533 35.38 -7.13 -11.98
C VAL A 533 35.63 -5.76 -12.60
N ALA A 534 36.90 -5.32 -12.65
CA ALA A 534 37.30 -4.09 -13.34
C ALA A 534 38.65 -4.28 -14.05
N PHE A 535 38.79 -3.73 -15.25
CA PHE A 535 40.08 -3.56 -15.93
C PHE A 535 40.75 -2.25 -15.48
N SER A 536 42.07 -2.22 -15.38
CA SER A 536 42.85 -1.00 -15.17
C SER A 536 42.82 -0.10 -16.42
N PRO A 537 43.01 1.23 -16.31
CA PRO A 537 42.85 2.16 -17.44
C PRO A 537 43.87 1.95 -18.58
N ASP A 538 45.04 1.40 -18.24
CA ASP A 538 46.10 1.00 -19.17
C ASP A 538 45.84 -0.35 -19.87
N GLY A 539 44.76 -1.06 -19.49
CA GLY A 539 44.42 -2.37 -20.01
C GLY A 539 45.36 -3.52 -19.61
N THR A 540 46.31 -3.31 -18.69
CA THR A 540 47.32 -4.34 -18.33
C THR A 540 46.88 -5.26 -17.20
N THR A 541 45.90 -4.87 -16.39
CA THR A 541 45.56 -5.51 -15.11
C THR A 541 44.05 -5.70 -14.98
N VAL A 542 43.62 -6.82 -14.40
CA VAL A 542 42.23 -7.03 -13.97
C VAL A 542 42.19 -7.09 -12.45
N ALA A 543 41.26 -6.37 -11.83
CA ALA A 543 40.91 -6.51 -10.41
C ALA A 543 39.60 -7.30 -10.26
N THR A 544 39.54 -8.21 -9.30
CA THR A 544 38.33 -8.97 -8.98
C THR A 544 38.10 -9.03 -7.47
N ALA A 545 36.85 -8.82 -7.04
CA ALA A 545 36.39 -9.13 -5.68
C ALA A 545 35.41 -10.32 -5.71
N ALA A 546 35.42 -11.14 -4.66
CA ALA A 546 34.58 -12.32 -4.55
C ALA A 546 34.16 -12.60 -3.09
N GLY A 547 33.11 -13.43 -2.94
CA GLY A 547 32.53 -13.80 -1.65
C GLY A 547 33.46 -14.54 -0.68
N ASP A 548 34.66 -14.95 -1.13
CA ASP A 548 35.74 -15.45 -0.27
C ASP A 548 36.55 -14.34 0.44
N ARG A 549 36.08 -13.08 0.33
CA ARG A 549 36.65 -11.87 0.93
C ARG A 549 38.06 -11.52 0.44
N ARG A 550 38.45 -11.99 -0.75
CA ARG A 550 39.73 -11.63 -1.36
C ARG A 550 39.57 -10.65 -2.52
N LEU A 551 40.41 -9.61 -2.50
CA LEU A 551 40.62 -8.68 -3.60
C LEU A 551 41.88 -9.13 -4.35
N ARG A 552 41.74 -9.50 -5.62
CA ARG A 552 42.82 -10.11 -6.43
C ARG A 552 43.17 -9.27 -7.65
N LEU A 553 44.43 -9.33 -8.05
CA LEU A 553 44.96 -8.76 -9.29
C LEU A 553 45.42 -9.87 -10.24
N TRP A 554 45.08 -9.71 -11.51
CA TRP A 554 45.41 -10.61 -12.61
C TRP A 554 46.08 -9.86 -13.77
N ASN A 555 46.86 -10.54 -14.58
CA ASN A 555 47.35 -10.04 -15.85
C ASN A 555 46.21 -10.03 -16.89
N ALA A 556 45.93 -8.89 -17.49
CA ALA A 556 44.87 -8.78 -18.50
C ALA A 556 45.27 -9.32 -19.89
N ALA A 557 46.54 -9.70 -20.08
CA ALA A 557 47.00 -10.28 -21.35
C ALA A 557 46.65 -11.77 -21.51
N ASP A 558 46.73 -12.54 -20.41
CA ASP A 558 46.70 -14.02 -20.39
C ASP A 558 45.89 -14.62 -19.22
N GLY A 559 45.33 -13.78 -18.34
CA GLY A 559 44.57 -14.21 -17.17
C GLY A 559 45.38 -14.74 -16.00
N THR A 560 46.72 -14.67 -16.03
CA THR A 560 47.57 -15.16 -14.92
C THR A 560 47.37 -14.36 -13.63
N TRP A 561 47.36 -15.06 -12.49
CA TRP A 561 47.30 -14.43 -11.16
C TRP A 561 48.59 -13.65 -10.88
N ARG A 562 48.47 -12.41 -10.36
CA ARG A 562 49.60 -11.57 -9.96
C ARG A 562 49.74 -11.46 -8.43
N ALA A 563 48.66 -11.11 -7.73
CA ALA A 563 48.68 -10.85 -6.29
C ALA A 563 47.28 -10.86 -5.66
N ASP A 564 47.23 -11.12 -4.34
CA ASP A 564 46.06 -10.84 -3.50
C ASP A 564 46.35 -9.57 -2.65
N LEU A 565 45.50 -8.55 -2.73
CA LEU A 565 45.67 -7.27 -2.01
C LEU A 565 45.15 -7.33 -0.56
N THR A 566 44.10 -8.12 -0.30
CA THR A 566 43.63 -8.42 1.06
C THR A 566 42.79 -9.70 1.10
N ALA A 567 42.62 -10.27 2.29
CA ALA A 567 41.64 -11.31 2.65
C ALA A 567 40.52 -10.78 3.60
N ASP A 568 40.34 -9.45 3.66
CA ASP A 568 39.24 -8.79 4.33
C ASP A 568 38.39 -7.89 3.41
N ALA A 569 38.35 -8.16 2.11
CA ALA A 569 37.39 -7.50 1.22
C ALA A 569 35.95 -7.75 1.69
N ASP A 570 35.03 -6.83 1.38
CA ASP A 570 33.62 -7.11 1.60
C ASP A 570 33.12 -8.19 0.61
N PRO A 571 32.30 -9.17 1.03
CA PRO A 571 31.81 -10.24 0.14
C PRO A 571 31.00 -9.74 -1.07
N LEU A 572 30.47 -8.51 -1.00
CA LEU A 572 29.71 -7.84 -2.07
C LEU A 572 30.41 -6.56 -2.54
N ALA A 573 31.74 -6.44 -2.34
CA ALA A 573 32.49 -5.25 -2.73
C ALA A 573 32.39 -4.94 -4.23
N TYR A 574 32.14 -3.68 -4.54
CA TYR A 574 32.42 -3.08 -5.84
C TYR A 574 33.92 -2.83 -5.97
N VAL A 575 34.46 -3.01 -7.18
CA VAL A 575 35.82 -2.59 -7.55
C VAL A 575 35.79 -1.72 -8.80
N GLY A 576 36.65 -0.70 -8.84
CA GLY A 576 36.77 0.20 -10.00
C GLY A 576 38.06 1.01 -9.93
N PHE A 577 38.65 1.32 -11.09
CA PHE A 577 39.89 2.10 -11.17
C PHE A 577 39.61 3.59 -11.40
N GLN A 578 40.32 4.45 -10.68
CA GLN A 578 40.43 5.88 -11.01
C GLN A 578 41.34 6.07 -12.24
N PRO A 579 41.24 7.20 -12.98
CA PRO A 579 42.05 7.46 -14.17
C PRO A 579 43.57 7.51 -13.94
N ASP A 580 44.02 7.66 -12.69
CA ASP A 580 45.43 7.62 -12.27
C ASP A 580 45.98 6.19 -12.05
N GLY A 581 45.12 5.17 -12.15
CA GLY A 581 45.44 3.78 -11.85
C GLY A 581 45.18 3.34 -10.40
N THR A 582 44.72 4.25 -9.52
CA THR A 582 44.34 3.88 -8.14
C THR A 582 43.10 2.97 -8.16
N LEU A 583 43.19 1.80 -7.53
CA LEU A 583 42.07 0.87 -7.41
C LEU A 583 41.20 1.22 -6.19
N ILE A 584 39.92 1.48 -6.42
CA ILE A 584 38.90 1.65 -5.38
C ILE A 584 38.22 0.31 -5.10
N GLU A 585 38.01 0.04 -3.81
CA GLU A 585 37.13 -1.00 -3.30
C GLU A 585 36.04 -0.33 -2.43
N ALA A 586 34.76 -0.56 -2.73
CA ALA A 586 33.64 0.01 -1.97
C ALA A 586 32.67 -1.09 -1.51
N GLY A 587 32.46 -1.21 -0.19
CA GLY A 587 31.62 -2.23 0.41
C GLY A 587 31.71 -2.25 1.94
N GLY A 588 30.78 -2.91 2.62
CA GLY A 588 30.85 -3.15 4.07
C GLY A 588 31.02 -1.90 4.96
N GLY A 589 30.42 -0.77 4.58
CA GLY A 589 30.55 0.50 5.32
C GLY A 589 31.92 1.19 5.20
N ARG A 590 32.70 0.89 4.15
CA ARG A 590 33.98 1.55 3.88
C ARG A 590 34.29 1.68 2.38
N VAL A 591 35.13 2.66 2.06
CA VAL A 591 35.77 2.80 0.75
C VAL A 591 37.28 2.79 0.96
N ARG A 592 37.97 1.90 0.26
CA ARG A 592 39.43 1.71 0.31
C ARG A 592 40.07 2.07 -1.02
N PHE A 593 41.33 2.48 -0.93
CA PHE A 593 42.15 2.97 -2.04
C PHE A 593 43.45 2.18 -2.05
N TRP A 594 43.72 1.51 -3.16
CA TRP A 594 44.79 0.53 -3.30
C TRP A 594 45.75 0.95 -4.42
N ASP A 595 47.03 0.98 -4.09
CA ASP A 595 48.14 1.06 -5.04
C ASP A 595 48.43 -0.35 -5.55
N THR A 596 48.09 -0.61 -6.81
CA THR A 596 48.23 -1.93 -7.43
C THR A 596 49.67 -2.31 -7.80
N VAL A 597 50.62 -1.36 -7.73
CA VAL A 597 52.05 -1.61 -7.97
C VAL A 597 52.76 -1.94 -6.66
N ARG A 598 52.41 -1.23 -5.57
CA ARG A 598 52.96 -1.47 -4.22
C ARG A 598 52.23 -2.59 -3.46
N GLY A 599 51.03 -2.98 -3.89
CA GLY A 599 50.22 -3.99 -3.20
C GLY A 599 49.65 -3.52 -1.85
N ALA A 600 49.51 -2.20 -1.67
CA ALA A 600 49.23 -1.57 -0.39
C ALA A 600 48.12 -0.51 -0.48
N GLN A 601 47.58 -0.06 0.65
CA GLN A 601 46.61 1.04 0.65
C GLN A 601 47.32 2.37 0.36
N SER A 602 46.87 3.11 -0.65
CA SER A 602 47.47 4.38 -1.05
C SER A 602 47.12 5.52 -0.09
N ARG A 603 46.01 5.40 0.66
CA ARG A 603 45.58 6.31 1.73
C ARG A 603 44.60 5.61 2.69
N PRO A 604 44.35 6.16 3.89
CA PRO A 604 43.43 5.57 4.87
C PRO A 604 42.01 5.34 4.32
N PRO A 605 41.29 4.32 4.84
CA PRO A 605 39.91 4.04 4.43
C PRO A 605 38.97 5.19 4.79
N VAL A 606 38.10 5.55 3.85
CA VAL A 606 36.98 6.46 4.07
C VAL A 606 35.82 5.65 4.65
N ARG A 607 35.23 6.10 5.75
CA ARG A 607 34.02 5.48 6.33
C ARG A 607 32.81 5.79 5.45
N ALA A 608 32.02 4.77 5.15
CA ALA A 608 30.70 4.91 4.55
C ALA A 608 29.66 4.47 5.59
N GLU A 609 28.59 5.25 5.79
CA GLU A 609 27.56 4.87 6.76
C GLU A 609 26.60 3.79 6.21
N ASP A 610 26.76 3.43 4.93
CA ASP A 610 25.84 2.57 4.18
C ASP A 610 26.49 1.34 3.55
N THR A 611 25.71 0.26 3.54
CA THR A 611 25.80 -0.85 2.60
C THR A 611 24.90 -0.53 1.41
N ALA A 612 25.46 -0.47 0.21
CA ALA A 612 24.72 -0.26 -1.04
C ALA A 612 24.81 -1.51 -1.91
N ASP A 613 23.74 -1.78 -2.67
CA ASP A 613 23.61 -2.97 -3.51
C ASP A 613 24.46 -2.86 -4.79
N ALA A 614 24.70 -1.64 -5.27
CA ALA A 614 25.68 -1.35 -6.31
C ALA A 614 26.34 0.02 -6.13
N TYR A 615 27.56 0.17 -6.67
CA TYR A 615 28.30 1.42 -6.75
C TYR A 615 28.76 1.67 -8.19
N LEU A 616 29.03 2.94 -8.52
CA LEU A 616 29.69 3.31 -9.78
C LEU A 616 30.58 4.53 -9.56
N LEU A 617 31.82 4.47 -10.05
CA LEU A 617 32.74 5.60 -10.11
C LEU A 617 32.47 6.48 -11.36
N SER A 618 32.60 7.79 -11.23
CA SER A 618 32.54 8.72 -12.36
C SER A 618 33.78 8.61 -13.27
N GLY A 619 33.65 8.96 -14.55
CA GLY A 619 34.74 8.83 -15.54
C GLY A 619 35.99 9.68 -15.26
N ASP A 620 35.88 10.69 -14.41
CA ASP A 620 36.98 11.52 -13.89
C ASP A 620 37.55 11.03 -12.55
N GLY A 621 36.95 9.99 -11.95
CA GLY A 621 37.35 9.42 -10.66
C GLY A 621 37.04 10.29 -9.43
N THR A 622 36.25 11.37 -9.55
CA THR A 622 36.01 12.31 -8.45
C THR A 622 34.74 12.02 -7.62
N LEU A 623 33.76 11.31 -8.19
CA LEU A 623 32.46 11.04 -7.58
C LEU A 623 32.16 9.53 -7.57
N LEU A 624 31.64 9.04 -6.44
CA LEU A 624 31.15 7.68 -6.28
C LEU A 624 29.63 7.70 -6.11
N ALA A 625 28.91 7.23 -7.11
CA ALA A 625 27.48 6.98 -7.02
C ALA A 625 27.21 5.66 -6.28
N ARG A 626 26.08 5.62 -5.56
CA ARG A 626 25.52 4.40 -4.95
C ARG A 626 24.10 4.18 -5.42
N ALA A 627 23.71 2.91 -5.53
CA ALA A 627 22.36 2.44 -5.74
C ALA A 627 21.99 1.50 -4.58
N GLY A 628 20.83 1.69 -3.96
CA GLY A 628 20.37 0.83 -2.89
C GLY A 628 18.86 0.77 -2.74
N LEU A 629 18.40 -0.09 -1.82
CA LEU A 629 16.99 -0.42 -1.58
C LEU A 629 16.00 0.76 -1.49
N PHE A 630 16.43 1.95 -1.04
CA PHE A 630 15.56 3.12 -0.83
C PHE A 630 15.93 4.36 -1.66
N GLY A 631 16.89 4.25 -2.59
CA GLY A 631 17.28 5.36 -3.46
C GLY A 631 18.71 5.28 -4.00
N ALA A 632 19.04 6.26 -4.83
CA ALA A 632 20.42 6.54 -5.19
C ALA A 632 21.07 7.47 -4.15
N GLY A 633 22.39 7.60 -4.21
CA GLY A 633 23.15 8.60 -3.48
C GLY A 633 24.50 8.85 -4.16
N MET A 634 25.24 9.85 -3.69
CA MET A 634 26.52 10.20 -4.31
C MET A 634 27.47 10.80 -3.27
N ARG A 635 28.74 10.37 -3.28
CA ARG A 635 29.79 10.86 -2.38
C ARG A 635 31.01 11.34 -3.16
N GLU A 636 31.69 12.34 -2.62
CA GLU A 636 32.96 12.88 -3.14
C GLU A 636 34.10 11.91 -2.79
N VAL A 637 34.81 11.38 -3.79
CA VAL A 637 35.85 10.36 -3.61
C VAL A 637 37.02 10.89 -2.78
N ALA A 638 37.38 12.16 -2.96
CA ALA A 638 38.50 12.77 -2.24
C ALA A 638 38.25 12.85 -0.72
N THR A 639 37.06 13.32 -0.31
CA THR A 639 36.74 13.68 1.08
C THR A 639 35.85 12.66 1.81
N GLY A 640 35.14 11.80 1.07
CA GLY A 640 34.08 10.93 1.59
C GLY A 640 32.73 11.62 1.81
N ARG A 641 32.63 12.93 1.61
CA ARG A 641 31.44 13.74 1.87
C ARG A 641 30.27 13.32 0.97
N GLU A 642 29.10 13.10 1.57
CA GLU A 642 27.86 12.87 0.82
C GLU A 642 27.27 14.16 0.27
N ILE A 643 26.68 14.05 -0.92
CA ILE A 643 26.23 15.16 -1.75
C ILE A 643 24.70 15.06 -1.89
N GLY A 644 24.02 16.20 -2.00
CA GLY A 644 22.57 16.31 -2.16
C GLY A 644 21.77 15.98 -0.89
N ALA A 645 21.95 14.80 -0.30
CA ALA A 645 21.41 14.46 1.01
C ALA A 645 22.13 15.26 2.12
N GLY A 646 21.37 15.69 3.13
CA GLY A 646 21.98 16.19 4.38
C GLY A 646 22.57 15.02 5.17
N ALA A 647 23.73 15.21 5.77
CA ALA A 647 24.28 14.25 6.72
C ALA A 647 23.30 14.06 7.90
N GLY A 648 23.11 12.81 8.36
CA GLY A 648 22.17 12.49 9.43
C GLY A 648 20.68 12.58 9.05
N MET A 649 20.32 12.56 7.77
CA MET A 649 18.92 12.40 7.34
C MET A 649 18.47 10.92 7.37
N PRO A 650 17.15 10.63 7.40
CA PRO A 650 16.63 9.28 7.15
C PRO A 650 17.16 8.74 5.83
N ASP A 651 17.81 7.59 5.90
CA ASP A 651 18.44 6.86 4.79
C ASP A 651 17.45 5.87 4.14
N GLY A 652 16.58 5.25 4.95
CA GLY A 652 15.48 4.37 4.53
C GLY A 652 14.07 4.83 4.93
N LEU A 653 13.12 3.90 4.86
CA LEU A 653 11.67 4.17 4.96
C LEU A 653 11.26 4.69 6.36
N VAL A 654 10.41 5.71 6.39
CA VAL A 654 9.85 6.25 7.64
C VAL A 654 8.51 5.56 7.93
N HIS A 655 8.40 4.86 9.06
CA HIS A 655 7.27 3.97 9.35
C HIS A 655 6.47 4.34 10.60
N ALA A 656 7.04 5.11 11.54
CA ALA A 656 6.32 5.62 12.71
C ALA A 656 6.62 7.10 12.92
N VAL A 657 5.61 7.87 13.36
CA VAL A 657 5.75 9.28 13.71
C VAL A 657 4.97 9.61 14.98
N ALA A 658 5.54 10.45 15.85
CA ALA A 658 4.90 10.92 17.06
C ALA A 658 5.21 12.41 17.31
N PHE A 659 4.20 13.19 17.70
CA PHE A 659 4.42 14.52 18.24
C PHE A 659 4.88 14.45 19.69
N ALA A 660 5.83 15.31 20.06
CA ALA A 660 6.16 15.55 21.45
C ALA A 660 5.06 16.38 22.15
N PRO A 661 5.03 16.40 23.49
CA PRO A 661 4.01 17.14 24.26
C PRO A 661 3.98 18.66 24.00
N ASP A 662 5.06 19.23 23.45
CA ASP A 662 5.20 20.66 23.13
C ASP A 662 4.40 21.09 21.87
N GLY A 663 3.92 20.14 21.05
CA GLY A 663 3.29 20.41 19.75
C GLY A 663 4.21 21.05 18.69
N ARG A 664 5.51 21.15 18.98
CA ARG A 664 6.54 21.78 18.13
C ARG A 664 7.61 20.79 17.69
N SER A 665 7.87 19.76 18.48
CA SER A 665 8.85 18.72 18.17
C SER A 665 8.14 17.45 17.68
N VAL A 666 8.71 16.78 16.70
CA VAL A 666 8.21 15.50 16.14
C VAL A 666 9.36 14.51 16.12
N VAL A 667 9.11 13.27 16.54
CA VAL A 667 10.06 12.17 16.34
C VAL A 667 9.54 11.27 15.22
N THR A 668 10.45 10.83 14.35
CA THR A 668 10.17 9.81 13.33
C THR A 668 11.09 8.61 13.50
N ALA A 669 10.54 7.40 13.38
CA ALA A 669 11.32 6.18 13.25
C ALA A 669 11.49 5.81 11.77
N ALA A 670 12.74 5.58 11.36
CA ALA A 670 13.08 5.04 10.06
C ALA A 670 13.81 3.69 10.21
N TYR A 671 13.80 2.87 9.16
CA TYR A 671 14.57 1.64 9.09
C TYR A 671 15.37 1.58 7.80
N SER A 672 16.63 1.18 7.94
CA SER A 672 17.57 0.90 6.86
C SER A 672 18.37 -0.35 7.18
N GLU A 673 18.90 -1.02 6.15
CA GLU A 673 19.67 -2.25 6.33
C GLU A 673 21.09 -1.99 6.86
N SER A 674 21.64 -0.80 6.59
CA SER A 674 22.94 -0.35 7.08
C SER A 674 22.90 0.06 8.56
N ALA A 675 22.05 1.01 8.91
CA ALA A 675 21.94 1.57 10.25
C ALA A 675 21.05 0.75 11.21
N GLY A 676 20.14 -0.08 10.68
CA GLY A 676 19.02 -0.66 11.43
C GLY A 676 17.91 0.37 11.67
N GLY A 677 17.17 0.20 12.77
CA GLY A 677 16.18 1.18 13.23
C GLY A 677 16.85 2.43 13.77
N SER A 678 16.47 3.60 13.24
CA SER A 678 17.00 4.91 13.60
C SER A 678 15.88 5.90 13.94
N LEU A 679 16.17 6.78 14.91
CA LEU A 679 15.28 7.83 15.39
C LEU A 679 15.82 9.20 15.04
N TYR A 680 14.92 10.08 14.62
CA TYR A 680 15.20 11.45 14.21
C TYR A 680 14.21 12.38 14.91
N LEU A 681 14.73 13.38 15.63
CA LEU A 681 13.97 14.42 16.31
C LEU A 681 13.99 15.69 15.45
N TRP A 682 12.81 16.23 15.14
CA TRP A 682 12.61 17.33 14.21
C TRP A 682 11.83 18.47 14.84
N ASP A 683 11.99 19.66 14.27
CA ASP A 683 11.06 20.78 14.42
C ASP A 683 9.90 20.66 13.41
N ALA A 684 8.67 20.66 13.91
CA ALA A 684 7.44 20.54 13.12
C ALA A 684 7.05 21.83 12.38
N THR A 685 7.78 22.93 12.57
CA THR A 685 7.47 24.25 12.00
C THR A 685 8.46 24.70 10.93
N ASP A 686 9.76 24.35 11.05
CA ASP A 686 10.78 24.62 10.03
C ASP A 686 11.36 23.37 9.36
N GLY A 687 10.98 22.17 9.83
CA GLY A 687 11.38 20.87 9.29
C GLY A 687 12.84 20.47 9.57
N LYS A 688 13.58 21.24 10.38
CA LYS A 688 15.00 20.96 10.65
C LYS A 688 15.17 19.83 11.67
N LEU A 689 16.18 19.01 11.43
CA LEU A 689 16.65 18.01 12.38
C LEU A 689 17.24 18.71 13.62
N ARG A 690 16.89 18.22 14.80
CA ARG A 690 17.37 18.68 16.12
C ARG A 690 18.22 17.62 16.83
N GLY A 691 18.04 16.33 16.53
CA GLY A 691 18.84 15.22 17.09
C GLY A 691 18.56 13.88 16.40
N GLN A 692 19.45 12.91 16.57
CA GLN A 692 19.38 11.58 15.96
C GLN A 692 19.92 10.53 16.94
N ALA A 693 19.35 9.31 16.95
CA ALA A 693 19.92 8.15 17.64
C ALA A 693 19.61 6.83 16.92
N GLY A 694 20.53 5.87 16.99
CA GLY A 694 20.34 4.51 16.47
C GLY A 694 19.90 3.52 17.55
N THR A 695 19.12 2.50 17.16
CA THR A 695 18.76 1.36 18.02
C THR A 695 19.77 0.21 17.97
N GLY A 696 20.70 0.27 17.00
CA GLY A 696 21.69 -0.77 16.72
C GLY A 696 21.37 -1.59 15.47
N THR A 697 22.41 -2.10 14.81
CA THR A 697 22.29 -2.89 13.58
C THR A 697 21.49 -4.17 13.82
N GLY A 698 20.58 -4.51 12.90
CA GLY A 698 19.75 -5.71 13.02
C GLY A 698 18.57 -5.57 13.99
N HIS A 699 18.10 -4.36 14.26
CA HIS A 699 16.85 -4.09 14.99
C HIS A 699 15.86 -3.32 14.11
N ILE A 700 14.56 -3.65 14.20
CA ILE A 700 13.44 -2.89 13.63
C ILE A 700 12.63 -2.25 14.77
N ILE A 701 12.21 -1.00 14.58
CA ILE A 701 11.25 -0.32 15.46
C ILE A 701 9.82 -0.75 15.07
N TRP A 702 9.03 -1.20 16.04
CA TRP A 702 7.64 -1.64 15.85
C TRP A 702 6.60 -0.64 16.38
N GLY A 703 7.04 0.36 17.14
CA GLY A 703 6.19 1.39 17.72
C GLY A 703 7.04 2.45 18.41
N LEU A 704 6.52 3.68 18.45
CA LEU A 704 7.20 4.90 18.89
C LEU A 704 6.26 5.68 19.84
N ASP A 705 6.81 6.24 20.92
CA ASP A 705 6.06 6.95 21.97
C ASP A 705 6.93 8.00 22.67
N ILE A 706 6.32 9.04 23.26
CA ILE A 706 7.03 10.18 23.89
C ILE A 706 6.36 10.58 25.23
N ALA A 707 7.14 10.54 26.31
CA ALA A 707 6.71 10.90 27.67
C ALA A 707 6.63 12.43 27.91
N PRO A 708 6.10 12.94 29.05
CA PRO A 708 5.89 14.38 29.28
C PRO A 708 7.22 15.16 29.37
N ASP A 709 8.24 14.48 29.83
CA ASP A 709 9.65 14.89 29.98
C ASP A 709 10.45 14.78 28.68
N GLY A 710 9.78 14.66 27.52
CA GLY A 710 10.41 14.48 26.22
C GLY A 710 11.12 13.13 26.02
N ALA A 711 11.06 12.20 26.99
CA ALA A 711 11.74 10.92 26.88
C ALA A 711 11.07 10.01 25.84
N VAL A 712 11.83 9.67 24.79
CA VAL A 712 11.36 8.87 23.65
C VAL A 712 11.51 7.38 23.96
N SER A 713 10.45 6.60 23.75
CA SER A 713 10.50 5.13 23.85
C SER A 713 10.18 4.47 22.51
N VAL A 714 10.82 3.34 22.24
CA VAL A 714 10.45 2.44 21.11
C VAL A 714 10.34 0.99 21.56
N ALA A 715 9.41 0.27 20.93
CA ALA A 715 9.42 -1.18 20.90
C ALA A 715 10.39 -1.64 19.79
N SER A 716 11.46 -2.34 20.16
CA SER A 716 12.52 -2.81 19.25
C SER A 716 12.50 -4.34 19.14
N VAL A 717 12.38 -4.83 17.92
CA VAL A 717 12.39 -6.27 17.57
C VAL A 717 13.66 -6.61 16.81
N PRO A 718 14.46 -7.60 17.26
CA PRO A 718 15.67 -8.03 16.57
C PRO A 718 15.37 -8.83 15.29
N LEU A 719 16.17 -8.60 14.26
CA LEU A 719 16.16 -9.34 13.00
C LEU A 719 17.09 -10.57 13.07
N TYR A 720 16.70 -11.61 12.32
CA TYR A 720 17.55 -12.73 11.86
C TYR A 720 18.55 -13.30 12.89
N ARG A 721 18.10 -13.57 14.12
CA ARG A 721 18.82 -14.40 15.10
C ARG A 721 17.94 -15.54 15.59
N ASN A 722 18.53 -16.72 15.79
CA ASN A 722 17.86 -17.92 16.31
C ASN A 722 18.66 -18.44 17.52
N PRO A 723 18.07 -18.59 18.72
CA PRO A 723 16.70 -18.19 19.09
C PRO A 723 16.49 -16.67 18.97
N ALA A 724 15.27 -16.28 18.61
CA ALA A 724 14.89 -14.87 18.50
C ALA A 724 14.99 -14.18 19.88
N PRO A 725 15.83 -13.15 20.04
CA PRO A 725 15.89 -12.42 21.31
C PRO A 725 14.56 -11.71 21.58
N ARG A 726 14.18 -11.56 22.86
CA ARG A 726 12.92 -10.91 23.25
C ARG A 726 12.87 -9.47 22.74
N THR A 727 11.68 -9.03 22.32
CA THR A 727 11.35 -7.61 22.10
C THR A 727 11.80 -6.78 23.29
N ARG A 728 12.49 -5.67 23.03
CA ARG A 728 12.95 -4.74 24.08
C ARG A 728 12.18 -3.43 23.98
N VAL A 729 11.91 -2.79 25.10
CA VAL A 729 11.72 -1.34 25.09
C VAL A 729 13.10 -0.70 25.21
N MET A 730 13.35 0.32 24.40
CA MET A 730 14.50 1.21 24.53
C MET A 730 13.96 2.63 24.77
N THR A 731 14.53 3.35 25.73
CA THR A 731 14.09 4.69 26.12
C THR A 731 15.27 5.65 26.21
N TRP A 732 15.23 6.70 25.39
CA TRP A 732 16.16 7.83 25.40
C TRP A 732 15.59 8.96 26.25
N ALA A 733 16.46 9.78 26.85
CA ALA A 733 16.07 11.08 27.38
C ALA A 733 15.71 12.06 26.24
N GLU A 734 15.12 13.20 26.60
CA GLU A 734 14.90 14.32 25.69
C GLU A 734 16.15 14.66 24.86
N GLY A 735 15.95 15.03 23.59
CA GLY A 735 17.04 15.36 22.66
C GLY A 735 17.81 14.15 22.10
N LEU A 736 17.46 12.91 22.45
CA LEU A 736 18.07 11.65 21.99
C LEU A 736 19.56 11.43 22.32
N GLY A 737 20.27 12.42 22.89
CA GLY A 737 21.73 12.45 23.03
C GLY A 737 22.36 11.55 24.11
N ARG A 738 21.62 10.63 24.74
CA ARG A 738 22.14 9.65 25.73
C ARG A 738 21.83 8.22 25.28
N PRO A 739 22.70 7.23 25.55
CA PRO A 739 22.40 5.84 25.25
C PRO A 739 21.13 5.38 26.00
N PRO A 740 20.26 4.58 25.36
CA PRO A 740 18.95 4.29 25.93
C PRO A 740 19.01 3.34 27.12
N ALA A 741 18.20 3.62 28.15
CA ALA A 741 17.80 2.59 29.08
C ALA A 741 17.01 1.52 28.31
N SER A 742 17.26 0.23 28.54
CA SER A 742 16.50 -0.81 27.84
C SER A 742 16.26 -2.07 28.67
N TYR A 743 15.04 -2.57 28.58
CA TYR A 743 14.57 -3.78 29.26
C TYR A 743 13.84 -4.71 28.29
N PRO A 744 13.92 -6.03 28.47
CA PRO A 744 13.15 -6.99 27.69
C PRO A 744 11.69 -7.00 28.14
N LEU A 745 10.76 -7.02 27.19
CA LEU A 745 9.36 -7.33 27.49
C LEU A 745 9.19 -8.84 27.77
N PRO A 746 8.07 -9.26 28.38
CA PRO A 746 7.75 -10.66 28.59
C PRO A 746 7.77 -11.49 27.30
N ALA A 747 8.16 -12.77 27.43
CA ALA A 747 8.23 -13.69 26.29
C ALA A 747 6.84 -13.86 25.64
N GLY A 748 6.81 -14.01 24.32
CA GLY A 748 5.55 -14.13 23.56
C GLY A 748 4.84 -12.80 23.26
N THR A 749 5.39 -11.64 23.67
CA THR A 749 4.84 -10.32 23.32
C THR A 749 4.65 -10.15 21.82
N ARG A 750 3.41 -9.94 21.38
CA ARG A 750 3.02 -9.78 19.96
C ARG A 750 2.79 -8.33 19.53
N CYS A 751 2.22 -7.53 20.42
CA CYS A 751 1.98 -6.09 20.25
C CYS A 751 2.03 -5.40 21.61
N GLY A 752 2.18 -4.07 21.60
CA GLY A 752 2.25 -3.25 22.80
C GLY A 752 1.76 -1.82 22.56
N ALA A 753 1.46 -1.11 23.63
CA ALA A 753 1.07 0.31 23.63
C ALA A 753 1.48 0.97 24.95
N SER A 754 1.90 2.23 24.92
CA SER A 754 2.15 3.03 26.14
C SER A 754 0.84 3.55 26.74
N SER A 755 0.77 3.64 28.07
CA SER A 755 -0.35 4.29 28.75
C SER A 755 -0.22 5.83 28.68
N PRO A 756 -1.33 6.60 28.67
CA PRO A 756 -1.26 8.07 28.55
C PRO A 756 -0.80 8.79 29.82
N ASP A 757 -0.93 8.15 30.99
CA ASP A 757 -0.24 8.55 32.23
C ASP A 757 1.27 8.29 32.17
N ARG A 758 1.73 7.63 31.08
CA ARG A 758 3.12 7.34 30.69
C ARG A 758 3.93 6.61 31.76
N ARG A 759 3.25 5.97 32.70
CA ARG A 759 3.85 5.13 33.73
C ARG A 759 4.00 3.66 33.31
N TYR A 760 3.19 3.20 32.35
CA TYR A 760 3.13 1.80 31.97
C TYR A 760 3.27 1.58 30.46
N VAL A 761 3.80 0.41 30.09
CA VAL A 761 3.73 -0.16 28.75
C VAL A 761 2.88 -1.42 28.82
N ALA A 762 1.73 -1.43 28.14
CA ALA A 762 0.94 -2.63 27.95
C ALA A 762 1.55 -3.50 26.85
N ALA A 763 1.58 -4.81 27.06
CA ALA A 763 2.04 -5.81 26.10
C ALA A 763 1.10 -7.03 26.09
N ALA A 764 0.82 -7.61 24.92
CA ALA A 764 -0.01 -8.80 24.80
C ALA A 764 0.85 -10.05 24.55
N THR A 765 0.82 -11.02 25.47
CA THR A 765 1.67 -12.23 25.43
C THR A 765 1.04 -13.44 24.71
N GLY A 766 -0.20 -13.31 24.22
CA GLY A 766 -0.95 -14.36 23.54
C GLY A 766 -1.99 -15.08 24.41
N ASP A 767 -1.90 -14.90 25.74
CA ASP A 767 -2.75 -15.49 26.77
C ASP A 767 -3.36 -14.44 27.73
N ARG A 768 -2.70 -13.28 27.86
CA ARG A 768 -3.06 -12.16 28.74
C ARG A 768 -2.49 -10.83 28.21
N VAL A 769 -2.95 -9.71 28.76
CA VAL A 769 -2.34 -8.39 28.56
C VAL A 769 -1.67 -7.97 29.86
N VAL A 770 -0.37 -7.68 29.80
CA VAL A 770 0.47 -7.32 30.95
C VAL A 770 0.88 -5.86 30.87
N PHE A 771 0.99 -5.20 32.02
CA PHE A 771 1.38 -3.80 32.18
C PHE A 771 2.75 -3.77 32.86
N CYS A 772 3.78 -3.44 32.11
CA CYS A 772 5.14 -3.24 32.61
C CYS A 772 5.32 -1.78 33.06
N ASP A 773 5.99 -1.55 34.18
CA ASP A 773 6.44 -0.20 34.59
C ASP A 773 7.45 0.36 33.57
N ARG A 774 7.26 1.61 33.14
CA ARG A 774 8.05 2.24 32.05
C ARG A 774 9.54 2.36 32.37
N ALA A 775 9.92 2.51 33.64
CA ALA A 775 11.31 2.76 34.04
C ALA A 775 12.09 1.46 34.29
N THR A 776 11.42 0.44 34.85
CA THR A 776 12.04 -0.81 35.32
C THR A 776 11.73 -2.02 34.45
N GLY A 777 10.68 -1.97 33.63
CA GLY A 777 10.17 -3.09 32.83
C GLY A 777 9.44 -4.18 33.62
N GLN A 778 9.30 -4.03 34.95
CA GLN A 778 8.66 -5.06 35.80
C GLN A 778 7.15 -5.10 35.59
N GLU A 779 6.56 -6.30 35.59
CA GLU A 779 5.11 -6.51 35.47
C GLU A 779 4.39 -6.03 36.75
N VAL A 780 3.53 -5.01 36.64
CA VAL A 780 2.79 -4.41 37.77
C VAL A 780 1.33 -4.85 37.82
N ARG A 781 0.71 -5.10 36.67
CA ARG A 781 -0.69 -5.53 36.54
C ARG A 781 -0.83 -6.46 35.34
N ALA A 782 -1.73 -7.43 35.42
CA ALA A 782 -2.17 -8.23 34.27
C ALA A 782 -3.70 -8.22 34.17
N LEU A 783 -4.20 -8.27 32.94
CA LEU A 783 -5.61 -8.52 32.61
C LEU A 783 -5.72 -9.91 31.97
N PRO A 784 -6.56 -10.82 32.49
CA PRO A 784 -6.69 -12.21 32.02
C PRO A 784 -7.51 -12.32 30.71
N ILE A 785 -7.19 -11.48 29.73
CA ILE A 785 -7.81 -11.45 28.41
C ILE A 785 -7.08 -12.49 27.55
N LYS A 786 -7.65 -13.70 27.43
CA LYS A 786 -7.20 -14.69 26.44
C LYS A 786 -7.34 -14.10 25.03
N CYS A 787 -6.23 -13.70 24.43
CA CYS A 787 -6.19 -13.10 23.11
C CYS A 787 -4.84 -13.28 22.41
N GLN A 788 -4.86 -13.63 21.13
CA GLN A 788 -3.72 -13.50 20.23
C GLN A 788 -3.67 -12.09 19.64
N ALA A 789 -3.73 -11.07 20.49
CA ALA A 789 -3.94 -9.68 20.07
C ALA A 789 -2.93 -9.20 19.03
N ASN A 790 -3.46 -8.54 18.00
CA ASN A 790 -2.72 -7.94 16.90
C ASN A 790 -2.48 -6.44 17.13
N SER A 791 -3.35 -5.78 17.89
CA SER A 791 -3.22 -4.37 18.27
C SER A 791 -3.77 -4.11 19.67
N LEU A 792 -3.08 -3.24 20.40
CA LEU A 792 -3.52 -2.63 21.65
C LEU A 792 -3.64 -1.12 21.44
N ALA A 793 -4.60 -0.49 22.12
CA ALA A 793 -4.73 0.97 22.17
C ALA A 793 -5.24 1.41 23.56
N PHE A 794 -4.87 2.60 23.99
CA PHE A 794 -5.47 3.26 25.16
C PHE A 794 -6.44 4.36 24.70
N SER A 795 -7.47 4.65 25.50
CA SER A 795 -8.12 5.97 25.44
C SER A 795 -7.15 7.01 26.01
N ALA A 796 -7.13 8.23 25.47
CA ALA A 796 -6.14 9.25 25.87
C ALA A 796 -6.25 9.69 27.34
N ASP A 797 -7.41 9.49 27.98
CA ASP A 797 -7.62 9.67 29.42
C ASP A 797 -7.04 8.54 30.31
N GLY A 798 -6.52 7.47 29.71
CA GLY A 798 -6.00 6.29 30.41
C GLY A 798 -7.05 5.41 31.10
N SER A 799 -8.34 5.71 30.94
CA SER A 799 -9.44 5.00 31.62
C SER A 799 -9.74 3.64 31.00
N CYS A 800 -9.45 3.44 29.71
CA CYS A 800 -9.75 2.23 28.94
C CYS A 800 -8.53 1.72 28.17
N VAL A 801 -8.43 0.38 28.06
CA VAL A 801 -7.56 -0.29 27.09
C VAL A 801 -8.40 -1.12 26.12
N GLY A 802 -8.12 -0.93 24.83
CA GLY A 802 -8.71 -1.66 23.72
C GLY A 802 -7.76 -2.76 23.23
N VAL A 803 -8.33 -3.92 22.93
CA VAL A 803 -7.61 -5.11 22.45
C VAL A 803 -8.29 -5.63 21.18
N LEU A 804 -7.58 -5.65 20.05
CA LEU A 804 -8.05 -6.28 18.81
C LEU A 804 -7.36 -7.63 18.62
N ASP A 805 -8.16 -8.70 18.61
CA ASP A 805 -7.74 -10.05 18.25
C ASP A 805 -8.37 -10.43 16.91
N VAL A 806 -7.55 -10.48 15.86
CA VAL A 806 -8.01 -10.82 14.50
C VAL A 806 -8.26 -12.33 14.37
N SER A 807 -7.61 -13.16 15.18
CA SER A 807 -7.80 -14.62 15.18
C SER A 807 -9.14 -15.03 15.81
N ALA A 808 -9.48 -14.43 16.96
CA ALA A 808 -10.78 -14.58 17.61
C ALA A 808 -11.87 -13.69 16.97
N ARG A 809 -11.49 -12.85 15.98
CA ARG A 809 -12.35 -11.87 15.30
C ARG A 809 -13.12 -11.00 16.30
N ARG A 810 -12.41 -10.44 17.28
CA ARG A 810 -13.03 -9.74 18.42
C ARG A 810 -12.25 -8.50 18.84
N VAL A 811 -12.98 -7.40 19.08
CA VAL A 811 -12.47 -6.25 19.84
C VAL A 811 -12.96 -6.36 21.28
N THR A 812 -12.07 -6.20 22.25
CA THR A 812 -12.40 -6.13 23.69
C THR A 812 -11.95 -4.78 24.22
N VAL A 813 -12.89 -3.97 24.72
CA VAL A 813 -12.57 -2.73 25.46
C VAL A 813 -12.74 -3.00 26.94
N CYS A 814 -11.67 -2.79 27.71
CA CYS A 814 -11.61 -2.99 29.16
C CYS A 814 -11.42 -1.65 29.85
N SER A 815 -12.38 -1.26 30.68
CA SER A 815 -12.22 -0.15 31.62
C SER A 815 -11.23 -0.56 32.71
N LEU A 816 -10.20 0.26 32.90
CA LEU A 816 -9.17 0.07 33.91
C LEU A 816 -9.60 0.58 35.30
N VAL A 817 -10.68 1.38 35.34
CA VAL A 817 -11.24 2.06 36.53
C VAL A 817 -12.17 1.14 37.34
N ASP A 818 -13.11 0.46 36.67
CA ASP A 818 -14.05 -0.50 37.28
C ASP A 818 -13.80 -1.96 36.89
N GLY A 819 -12.83 -2.21 36.00
CA GLY A 819 -12.49 -3.55 35.50
C GLY A 819 -13.46 -4.12 34.45
N ARG A 820 -14.49 -3.36 34.03
CA ARG A 820 -15.54 -3.88 33.15
C ARG A 820 -15.00 -4.13 31.73
N GLN A 821 -15.20 -5.35 31.25
CA GLN A 821 -14.86 -5.73 29.87
C GLN A 821 -16.11 -5.74 28.99
N THR A 822 -15.98 -5.17 27.78
CA THR A 822 -17.04 -5.13 26.77
C THR A 822 -16.47 -5.65 25.44
N ALA A 823 -17.04 -6.72 24.90
CA ALA A 823 -16.54 -7.39 23.70
C ALA A 823 -17.44 -7.19 22.47
N TRP A 824 -16.84 -7.29 21.28
CA TRP A 824 -17.43 -6.98 19.98
C TRP A 824 -17.01 -7.99 18.89
N PRO A 825 -17.94 -8.62 18.15
CA PRO A 825 -19.40 -8.48 18.23
C PRO A 825 -19.98 -8.96 19.58
N ARG A 826 -21.20 -8.52 19.90
CA ARG A 826 -21.91 -8.90 21.15
C ARG A 826 -22.70 -10.21 21.03
N ASP A 827 -23.13 -10.54 19.82
CA ASP A 827 -23.80 -11.80 19.49
C ASP A 827 -22.85 -12.64 18.62
N ASP A 828 -22.79 -13.96 18.85
CA ASP A 828 -21.98 -14.90 18.06
C ASP A 828 -22.47 -15.08 16.60
N GLY A 829 -23.58 -14.43 16.22
CA GLY A 829 -24.33 -14.65 14.98
C GLY A 829 -23.79 -13.98 13.71
N ALA A 830 -22.70 -13.20 13.77
CA ALA A 830 -22.15 -12.52 12.59
C ALA A 830 -20.62 -12.53 12.56
N ALA A 831 -20.04 -13.27 11.62
CA ALA A 831 -18.60 -13.44 11.45
C ALA A 831 -17.92 -12.21 10.80
N VAL A 832 -17.83 -11.10 11.54
CA VAL A 832 -17.07 -9.91 11.12
C VAL A 832 -15.58 -10.27 11.00
N GLN A 833 -15.05 -10.30 9.78
CA GLN A 833 -13.60 -10.42 9.58
C GLN A 833 -12.95 -9.05 9.82
N PHE A 834 -12.07 -8.93 10.81
CA PHE A 834 -11.27 -7.73 10.99
C PHE A 834 -10.00 -7.76 10.13
N SER A 835 -9.54 -6.59 9.71
CA SER A 835 -8.24 -6.44 9.06
C SER A 835 -7.10 -6.63 10.07
N LEU A 836 -5.87 -6.81 9.58
CA LEU A 836 -4.64 -6.71 10.37
C LEU A 836 -4.24 -5.24 10.67
N SER A 837 -5.14 -4.29 10.39
CA SER A 837 -5.04 -2.88 10.78
C SER A 837 -5.08 -2.71 12.30
N PRO A 838 -4.51 -1.60 12.83
CA PRO A 838 -4.59 -1.29 14.26
C PRO A 838 -6.02 -1.00 14.73
N LEU A 839 -6.16 -0.90 16.05
CA LEU A 839 -7.35 -0.40 16.75
C LEU A 839 -7.08 1.05 17.20
N ALA A 840 -8.09 1.92 17.14
CA ALA A 840 -8.03 3.23 17.78
C ALA A 840 -9.22 3.42 18.73
N LEU A 841 -8.98 4.07 19.88
CA LEU A 841 -10.01 4.51 20.82
C LEU A 841 -10.14 6.04 20.78
N SER A 842 -11.33 6.57 21.04
CA SER A 842 -11.48 8.00 21.31
C SER A 842 -10.77 8.40 22.62
N PRO A 843 -10.46 9.69 22.82
CA PRO A 843 -9.83 10.19 24.05
C PRO A 843 -10.49 9.74 25.35
N ASP A 844 -11.81 9.55 25.35
CA ASP A 844 -12.65 9.15 26.48
C ASP A 844 -13.08 7.66 26.47
N GLY A 845 -12.65 6.89 25.47
CA GLY A 845 -13.02 5.48 25.29
C GLY A 845 -14.50 5.20 24.95
N ARG A 846 -15.32 6.23 24.63
CA ARG A 846 -16.73 6.05 24.24
C ARG A 846 -16.92 5.58 22.80
N LEU A 847 -15.94 5.82 21.93
CA LEU A 847 -15.88 5.31 20.56
C LEU A 847 -14.64 4.44 20.35
N PHE A 848 -14.74 3.52 19.40
CA PHE A 848 -13.59 2.84 18.80
C PHE A 848 -13.69 2.85 17.28
N ALA A 849 -12.54 2.88 16.61
CA ALA A 849 -12.43 2.76 15.17
C ALA A 849 -11.68 1.47 14.78
N VAL A 850 -12.15 0.80 13.73
CA VAL A 850 -11.58 -0.45 13.21
C VAL A 850 -11.76 -0.58 11.70
N CYS A 851 -10.84 -1.30 11.06
CA CYS A 851 -10.99 -1.73 9.67
C CYS A 851 -11.55 -3.16 9.59
N VAL A 852 -12.55 -3.35 8.72
CA VAL A 852 -13.09 -4.66 8.38
C VAL A 852 -12.36 -5.19 7.14
N ALA A 853 -12.01 -6.48 7.15
CA ALA A 853 -11.33 -7.13 6.04
C ALA A 853 -12.25 -7.27 4.82
N GLY A 854 -11.72 -6.89 3.67
CA GLY A 854 -12.40 -6.85 2.38
C GLY A 854 -11.55 -6.06 1.38
N ARG A 855 -11.92 -6.07 0.08
CA ARG A 855 -11.17 -5.34 -0.95
C ARG A 855 -11.11 -3.83 -0.65
N ASP A 856 -12.24 -3.29 -0.24
CA ASP A 856 -12.50 -1.88 0.03
C ASP A 856 -11.68 -1.27 1.18
N GLY A 857 -11.23 -2.06 2.18
CA GLY A 857 -10.48 -1.54 3.32
C GLY A 857 -11.22 -0.44 4.12
N ARG A 858 -12.51 -0.65 4.41
CA ARG A 858 -13.38 0.37 5.04
C ARG A 858 -13.08 0.56 6.52
N LEU A 859 -13.02 1.83 6.91
CA LEU A 859 -12.95 2.30 8.29
C LEU A 859 -14.36 2.39 8.87
N ARG A 860 -14.59 1.85 10.07
CA ARG A 860 -15.86 1.93 10.82
C ARG A 860 -15.62 2.56 12.18
N VAL A 861 -16.50 3.49 12.59
CA VAL A 861 -16.51 4.06 13.94
C VAL A 861 -17.73 3.52 14.69
N ILE A 862 -17.56 3.06 15.94
CA ILE A 862 -18.56 2.30 16.69
C ILE A 862 -18.60 2.77 18.16
N GLU A 863 -19.81 2.92 18.72
CA GLU A 863 -20.02 3.33 20.13
C GLU A 863 -19.77 2.15 21.10
N THR A 864 -18.78 2.27 22.00
CA THR A 864 -18.36 1.18 22.91
C THR A 864 -19.43 0.75 23.91
N ALA A 865 -20.40 1.63 24.20
CA ALA A 865 -21.53 1.34 25.09
C ALA A 865 -22.63 0.49 24.43
N THR A 866 -22.92 0.71 23.14
CA THR A 866 -24.11 0.14 22.47
C THR A 866 -23.77 -0.85 21.35
N GLY A 867 -22.68 -0.63 20.62
CA GLY A 867 -22.35 -1.36 19.39
C GLY A 867 -22.94 -0.77 18.12
N ALA A 868 -23.66 0.36 18.24
CA ALA A 868 -24.16 1.07 17.08
C ALA A 868 -22.97 1.59 16.26
N GLU A 869 -22.97 1.27 14.96
CA GLU A 869 -22.11 1.94 13.98
C GLU A 869 -22.51 3.41 13.92
N LEU A 870 -21.51 4.28 14.09
CA LEU A 870 -21.66 5.73 13.98
C LEU A 870 -21.65 6.14 12.50
N TRP A 871 -20.67 5.62 11.76
CA TRP A 871 -20.59 5.64 10.30
C TRP A 871 -19.48 4.69 9.82
N GLN A 872 -19.43 4.47 8.50
CA GLN A 872 -18.32 3.82 7.80
C GLN A 872 -17.86 4.68 6.62
N ALA A 873 -16.58 4.64 6.32
CA ALA A 873 -15.98 5.34 5.17
C ALA A 873 -15.10 4.39 4.36
N ASP A 874 -15.05 4.58 3.03
CA ASP A 874 -13.91 4.10 2.24
C ASP A 874 -12.71 4.98 2.55
N ALA A 875 -11.74 4.41 3.24
CA ALA A 875 -10.48 5.04 3.59
C ALA A 875 -9.30 4.43 2.81
N ARG A 876 -9.54 3.41 1.96
CA ARG A 876 -8.56 2.66 1.16
C ARG A 876 -7.42 2.05 1.98
N LEU A 877 -7.76 1.51 3.16
CA LEU A 877 -6.80 1.00 4.15
C LEU A 877 -6.39 -0.47 3.93
N SER A 878 -6.57 -1.00 2.72
CA SER A 878 -6.43 -2.44 2.43
C SER A 878 -5.00 -2.88 2.07
N GLY A 879 -4.55 -3.95 2.72
CA GLY A 879 -3.30 -4.67 2.43
C GLY A 879 -2.29 -4.68 3.58
N LEU A 880 -1.06 -5.13 3.28
CA LEU A 880 0.02 -5.32 4.26
C LEU A 880 1.29 -4.51 3.91
N PRO A 881 2.00 -3.94 4.92
CA PRO A 881 1.47 -3.67 6.27
C PRO A 881 0.22 -2.77 6.20
N ALA A 882 -0.60 -2.83 7.25
CA ALA A 882 -1.87 -2.12 7.30
C ALA A 882 -1.66 -0.72 7.92
N PRO A 883 -2.23 0.35 7.34
CA PRO A 883 -1.98 1.71 7.78
C PRO A 883 -2.70 2.08 9.09
N GLU A 884 -2.11 3.01 9.84
CA GLU A 884 -2.67 3.58 11.05
C GLU A 884 -3.81 4.57 10.81
N PHE A 885 -4.62 4.75 11.85
CA PHE A 885 -5.60 5.81 12.00
C PHE A 885 -5.75 6.16 13.48
N VAL A 886 -6.04 7.42 13.77
CA VAL A 886 -5.94 7.99 15.12
C VAL A 886 -6.99 9.09 15.32
N PHE A 887 -7.63 9.13 16.50
CA PHE A 887 -8.53 10.23 16.87
C PHE A 887 -7.71 11.45 17.30
N SER A 888 -8.22 12.66 17.03
CA SER A 888 -7.66 13.88 17.62
C SER A 888 -7.81 13.88 19.15
N PRO A 889 -6.89 14.50 19.90
CA PRO A 889 -7.00 14.66 21.36
C PRO A 889 -8.32 15.29 21.85
N ASP A 890 -8.96 16.14 21.04
CA ASP A 890 -10.28 16.72 21.33
C ASP A 890 -11.48 15.81 20.97
N GLY A 891 -11.23 14.66 20.34
CA GLY A 891 -12.24 13.69 19.91
C GLY A 891 -13.20 14.20 18.84
N ARG A 892 -12.88 15.30 18.13
CA ARG A 892 -13.71 15.87 17.04
C ARG A 892 -13.40 15.26 15.68
N THR A 893 -12.16 14.82 15.43
CA THR A 893 -11.72 14.28 14.13
C THR A 893 -11.02 12.92 14.25
N LEU A 894 -10.96 12.20 13.12
CA LEU A 894 -10.27 10.93 12.96
C LEU A 894 -9.40 11.03 11.69
N ALA A 895 -8.09 10.87 11.82
CA ALA A 895 -7.16 10.82 10.69
C ALA A 895 -6.84 9.38 10.31
N ALA A 896 -6.62 9.08 9.03
CA ALA A 896 -6.08 7.80 8.56
C ALA A 896 -5.01 7.97 7.48
N ALA A 897 -4.02 7.09 7.50
CA ALA A 897 -2.96 6.97 6.53
C ALA A 897 -3.42 6.20 5.27
N GLY A 898 -3.29 6.78 4.09
CA GLY A 898 -3.69 6.18 2.82
C GLY A 898 -2.57 5.38 2.14
N ARG A 899 -2.88 4.15 1.72
CA ARG A 899 -2.00 3.32 0.86
C ARG A 899 -1.74 3.97 -0.51
N ASP A 900 -2.61 4.90 -0.91
CA ASP A 900 -2.53 5.74 -2.10
C ASP A 900 -1.71 7.04 -1.92
N GLY A 901 -0.99 7.19 -0.80
CA GLY A 901 -0.16 8.38 -0.52
C GLY A 901 -0.97 9.59 -0.05
N THR A 902 -2.26 9.41 0.26
CA THR A 902 -3.10 10.45 0.86
C THR A 902 -3.14 10.36 2.38
N VAL A 903 -3.49 11.47 3.04
CA VAL A 903 -3.94 11.46 4.44
C VAL A 903 -5.36 12.00 4.47
N ARG A 904 -6.29 11.23 5.03
CA ARG A 904 -7.71 11.57 5.08
C ARG A 904 -8.10 11.91 6.51
N VAL A 905 -8.93 12.93 6.68
CA VAL A 905 -9.44 13.37 7.98
C VAL A 905 -10.96 13.51 7.92
N TRP A 906 -11.66 12.76 8.78
CA TRP A 906 -13.11 12.83 8.92
C TRP A 906 -13.51 13.53 10.21
N GLU A 907 -14.63 14.23 10.18
CA GLU A 907 -15.33 14.71 11.38
C GLU A 907 -16.14 13.56 12.01
N VAL A 908 -15.89 13.30 13.30
CA VAL A 908 -16.44 12.14 14.01
C VAL A 908 -17.96 12.20 14.15
N ALA A 909 -18.55 13.39 14.31
CA ALA A 909 -19.99 13.55 14.50
C ALA A 909 -20.82 13.34 13.20
N THR A 910 -20.25 13.68 12.04
CA THR A 910 -20.99 13.69 10.76
C THR A 910 -20.67 12.49 9.88
N GLY A 911 -19.41 12.03 9.89
CA GLY A 911 -18.83 11.10 8.92
C GLY A 911 -18.28 11.79 7.66
N GLU A 912 -18.27 13.14 7.62
CA GLU A 912 -17.80 13.90 6.46
C GLU A 912 -16.26 13.94 6.40
N GLU A 913 -15.70 13.63 5.23
CA GLU A 913 -14.27 13.80 4.94
C GLU A 913 -13.97 15.30 4.81
N ARG A 914 -13.37 15.89 5.85
CA ARG A 914 -13.08 17.32 5.93
C ARG A 914 -11.79 17.71 5.21
N TYR A 915 -10.78 16.83 5.24
CA TYR A 915 -9.52 17.03 4.51
C TYR A 915 -9.06 15.75 3.81
N ARG A 916 -8.52 15.94 2.60
CA ARG A 916 -7.81 14.93 1.81
C ARG A 916 -6.47 15.50 1.38
N PHE A 917 -5.46 15.34 2.23
CA PHE A 917 -4.11 15.76 1.92
C PHE A 917 -3.48 14.79 0.91
N SER A 918 -2.74 15.34 -0.05
CA SER A 918 -1.99 14.58 -1.05
C SER A 918 -0.62 15.24 -1.24
N GLY A 919 0.42 14.43 -1.47
CA GLY A 919 1.78 14.95 -1.55
C GLY A 919 2.89 13.97 -1.18
N HIS A 920 2.57 12.90 -0.46
CA HIS A 920 3.49 11.76 -0.34
C HIS A 920 3.59 11.04 -1.69
N ARG A 921 4.78 10.51 -2.00
CA ARG A 921 5.06 9.81 -3.26
C ARG A 921 4.83 8.30 -3.18
N ALA A 922 4.71 7.75 -1.97
CA ALA A 922 4.34 6.37 -1.66
C ALA A 922 3.29 6.33 -0.53
N GLY A 923 2.74 5.14 -0.27
CA GLY A 923 1.76 4.91 0.78
C GLY A 923 2.22 5.43 2.16
N VAL A 924 1.27 6.02 2.88
CA VAL A 924 1.42 6.46 4.27
C VAL A 924 1.12 5.26 5.18
N PHE A 925 1.86 5.13 6.29
CA PHE A 925 1.69 4.01 7.22
C PHE A 925 1.41 4.42 8.66
N SER A 926 1.98 5.53 9.13
CA SER A 926 1.73 6.07 10.47
C SER A 926 1.24 7.51 10.41
N VAL A 927 0.33 7.86 11.33
CA VAL A 927 -0.25 9.20 11.47
C VAL A 927 -0.44 9.56 12.94
N ALA A 928 -0.06 10.78 13.32
CA ALA A 928 -0.20 11.30 14.68
C ALA A 928 -0.77 12.72 14.68
N TYR A 929 -1.68 13.03 15.59
CA TYR A 929 -2.11 14.41 15.87
C TYR A 929 -1.12 15.12 16.78
N SER A 930 -1.02 16.45 16.64
CA SER A 930 -0.43 17.30 17.67
C SER A 930 -1.31 17.33 18.94
N PRO A 931 -0.75 17.58 20.14
CA PRO A 931 -1.52 17.64 21.38
C PRO A 931 -2.66 18.67 21.36
N ASP A 932 -2.53 19.75 20.60
CA ASP A 932 -3.55 20.80 20.42
C ASP A 932 -4.64 20.46 19.38
N SER A 933 -4.59 19.25 18.78
CA SER A 933 -5.47 18.77 17.71
C SER A 933 -5.41 19.53 16.37
N ARG A 934 -4.50 20.52 16.20
CA ARG A 934 -4.48 21.41 15.01
C ARG A 934 -3.61 20.93 13.86
N ARG A 935 -2.74 19.94 14.09
CA ARG A 935 -1.82 19.40 13.07
C ARG A 935 -1.90 17.89 13.03
N VAL A 936 -1.62 17.33 11.85
CA VAL A 936 -1.37 15.90 11.65
C VAL A 936 0.03 15.74 11.07
N ALA A 937 0.81 14.83 11.64
CA ALA A 937 2.07 14.37 11.06
C ALA A 937 1.84 12.99 10.44
N SER A 938 2.43 12.72 9.28
CA SER A 938 2.26 11.47 8.54
C SER A 938 3.58 10.92 8.02
N ALA A 939 3.84 9.62 8.24
CA ALA A 939 5.06 8.93 7.80
C ALA A 939 4.83 8.05 6.57
N SER A 940 5.73 8.11 5.58
CA SER A 940 5.62 7.39 4.31
C SER A 940 6.89 6.62 3.94
N TYR A 941 6.68 5.59 3.12
CA TYR A 941 7.76 4.87 2.41
C TYR A 941 8.52 5.74 1.41
N ASP A 942 8.09 6.99 1.14
CA ASP A 942 8.87 7.95 0.36
C ASP A 942 10.12 8.50 1.09
N CYS A 943 10.43 7.94 2.27
CA CYS A 943 11.55 8.31 3.15
C CYS A 943 11.41 9.73 3.74
N THR A 944 10.17 10.24 3.81
CA THR A 944 9.83 11.49 4.48
C THR A 944 8.64 11.34 5.43
N ALA A 945 8.48 12.32 6.32
CA ALA A 945 7.20 12.61 6.93
C ALA A 945 6.73 14.02 6.53
N LEU A 946 5.42 14.25 6.51
CA LEU A 946 4.82 15.57 6.26
C LEU A 946 4.02 16.01 7.47
N VAL A 947 4.03 17.33 7.75
CA VAL A 947 3.20 17.96 8.79
C VAL A 947 2.15 18.81 8.10
N TRP A 948 0.88 18.54 8.36
CA TRP A 948 -0.29 19.18 7.75
C TRP A 948 -1.00 20.09 8.75
N ASP A 949 -1.60 21.19 8.26
CA ASP A 949 -2.56 21.97 9.04
C ASP A 949 -3.97 21.41 8.84
N VAL A 950 -4.67 21.08 9.93
CA VAL A 950 -6.11 20.73 9.91
C VAL A 950 -6.97 21.82 10.54
N GLY A 951 -6.36 22.89 11.06
CA GLY A 951 -7.02 24.00 11.72
C GLY A 951 -7.86 23.60 12.93
N THR A 952 -8.74 24.51 13.34
CA THR A 952 -9.94 24.16 14.11
C THR A 952 -11.10 24.05 13.13
N LEU A 953 -11.92 22.99 13.26
CA LEU A 953 -13.13 22.85 12.46
C LEU A 953 -13.98 24.14 12.55
N PRO A 954 -14.45 24.72 11.43
CA PRO A 954 -15.48 25.73 11.47
C PRO A 954 -16.69 25.17 12.22
N ALA A 955 -17.16 25.88 13.25
CA ALA A 955 -18.29 25.47 14.07
C ALA A 955 -19.48 25.06 13.18
N VAL A 956 -20.14 23.95 13.53
CA VAL A 956 -21.21 23.37 12.71
C VAL A 956 -22.25 24.48 12.45
N PRO A 957 -22.67 24.72 11.18
CA PRO A 957 -23.58 25.82 10.86
C PRO A 957 -24.81 25.74 11.76
N LYS A 958 -25.06 26.80 12.55
CA LYS A 958 -25.90 26.83 13.75
C LYS A 958 -27.36 26.42 13.48
N ASN A 959 -27.57 25.12 13.32
CA ASN A 959 -28.86 24.55 12.99
C ASN A 959 -29.75 24.65 14.22
N ARG A 960 -30.82 25.44 14.12
CA ARG A 960 -31.76 25.71 15.23
C ARG A 960 -32.73 24.54 15.44
N ALA A 961 -32.18 23.33 15.58
CA ALA A 961 -32.91 22.20 16.13
C ALA A 961 -33.42 22.59 17.52
N ALA A 962 -34.66 22.25 17.85
CA ALA A 962 -35.25 22.59 19.13
C ALA A 962 -34.51 21.83 20.25
N PRO A 963 -34.40 22.39 21.48
CA PRO A 963 -33.76 21.69 22.60
C PRO A 963 -34.36 20.31 22.90
N GLU A 964 -35.67 20.12 22.65
CA GLU A 964 -36.35 18.83 22.77
C GLU A 964 -35.99 17.85 21.63
N GLU A 965 -35.68 18.32 20.42
CA GLU A 965 -35.21 17.46 19.32
C GLU A 965 -33.79 16.96 19.59
N LEU A 966 -32.93 17.84 20.12
CA LEU A 966 -31.58 17.48 20.58
C LEU A 966 -31.65 16.48 21.75
N TRP A 967 -32.54 16.69 22.72
CA TRP A 967 -32.76 15.72 23.81
C TRP A 967 -33.30 14.38 23.30
N ALA A 968 -34.25 14.38 22.37
CA ALA A 968 -34.77 13.16 21.74
C ALA A 968 -33.65 12.38 21.02
N ALA A 969 -32.77 13.07 20.29
CA ALA A 969 -31.61 12.46 19.64
C ALA A 969 -30.64 11.83 20.66
N LEU A 970 -30.35 12.47 21.80
CA LEU A 970 -29.53 11.88 22.86
C LEU A 970 -30.13 10.59 23.43
N THR A 971 -31.45 10.55 23.68
CA THR A 971 -32.16 9.35 24.16
C THR A 971 -32.26 8.24 23.12
N GLY A 972 -32.06 8.54 21.82
CA GLY A 972 -32.24 7.62 20.69
C GLY A 972 -31.33 6.39 20.68
N HIS A 973 -31.75 5.34 19.98
CA HIS A 973 -30.95 4.11 19.80
C HIS A 973 -29.80 4.28 18.81
N GLU A 974 -29.97 5.10 17.78
CA GLU A 974 -28.95 5.35 16.75
C GLU A 974 -27.82 6.24 17.28
N ALA A 975 -26.56 5.88 16.98
CA ALA A 975 -25.41 6.70 17.37
C ALA A 975 -25.27 7.97 16.52
N ALA A 976 -25.51 7.89 15.20
CA ALA A 976 -25.26 9.03 14.30
C ALA A 976 -26.08 10.29 14.63
N PRO A 977 -27.42 10.22 14.86
CA PRO A 977 -28.18 11.40 15.29
C PRO A 977 -27.75 11.90 16.68
N ALA A 978 -27.41 10.98 17.59
CA ALA A 978 -27.02 11.31 18.94
C ALA A 978 -25.69 12.09 18.99
N TYR A 979 -24.66 11.66 18.25
CA TYR A 979 -23.37 12.38 18.20
C TYR A 979 -23.46 13.70 17.42
N ARG A 980 -24.35 13.81 16.43
CA ARG A 980 -24.69 15.12 15.83
C ARG A 980 -25.34 16.06 16.84
N ALA A 981 -26.20 15.56 17.72
CA ALA A 981 -26.77 16.34 18.81
C ALA A 981 -25.73 16.71 19.88
N ILE A 982 -24.81 15.79 20.24
CA ILE A 982 -23.66 16.08 21.12
C ILE A 982 -22.84 17.24 20.55
N ALA A 983 -22.45 17.18 19.27
CA ALA A 983 -21.69 18.24 18.62
C ALA A 983 -22.43 19.58 18.60
N ALA A 984 -23.71 19.59 18.23
CA ALA A 984 -24.53 20.81 18.19
C ALA A 984 -24.72 21.45 19.58
N LEU A 985 -24.80 20.64 20.64
CA LEU A 985 -24.88 21.11 22.03
C LEU A 985 -23.53 21.64 22.53
N VAL A 986 -22.42 20.98 22.19
CA VAL A 986 -21.06 21.43 22.56
C VAL A 986 -20.70 22.76 21.87
N ASP A 987 -21.11 22.96 20.61
CA ASP A 987 -20.95 24.24 19.91
C ASP A 987 -22.00 25.30 20.37
N SER A 988 -22.93 24.97 21.30
CA SER A 988 -23.96 25.86 21.84
C SER A 988 -24.13 25.79 23.38
N PRO A 989 -23.12 26.18 24.20
CA PRO A 989 -23.15 26.01 25.66
C PRO A 989 -24.39 26.60 26.35
N GLY A 990 -24.80 27.81 25.93
CA GLY A 990 -25.96 28.51 26.48
C GLY A 990 -27.33 27.88 26.17
N VAL A 991 -27.39 26.88 25.29
CA VAL A 991 -28.58 26.02 25.11
C VAL A 991 -28.39 24.70 25.85
N ALA A 992 -27.18 24.13 25.81
CA ALA A 992 -26.86 22.84 26.39
C ALA A 992 -26.94 22.82 27.92
N VAL A 993 -26.33 23.78 28.62
CA VAL A 993 -26.29 23.77 30.09
C VAL A 993 -27.69 23.93 30.70
N PRO A 994 -28.58 24.85 30.25
CA PRO A 994 -29.95 24.91 30.74
C PRO A 994 -30.77 23.66 30.42
N LEU A 995 -30.65 23.10 29.20
CA LEU A 995 -31.33 21.87 28.81
C LEU A 995 -30.92 20.71 29.72
N LEU A 996 -29.62 20.43 29.84
CA LEU A 996 -29.09 19.32 30.62
C LEU A 996 -29.35 19.49 32.12
N ARG A 997 -29.29 20.72 32.65
CA ARG A 997 -29.73 21.03 34.03
C ARG A 997 -31.20 20.64 34.21
N SER A 998 -32.09 21.03 33.30
CA SER A 998 -33.53 20.73 33.42
C SER A 998 -33.89 19.24 33.31
N LYS A 999 -33.08 18.44 32.59
CA LYS A 999 -33.36 17.02 32.28
C LYS A 999 -32.60 16.04 33.18
N LEU A 1000 -31.34 16.32 33.53
CA LEU A 1000 -30.50 15.48 34.39
C LEU A 1000 -30.58 15.88 35.88
N ALA A 1001 -30.81 17.17 36.16
CA ALA A 1001 -30.88 17.72 37.52
C ALA A 1001 -32.21 18.46 37.77
N PRO A 1002 -33.39 17.79 37.62
CA PRO A 1002 -34.68 18.42 37.94
C PRO A 1002 -34.71 18.87 39.40
N PRO A 1003 -35.47 19.92 39.77
CA PRO A 1003 -35.52 20.40 41.15
C PRO A 1003 -36.09 19.34 42.09
N ALA A 1004 -35.46 19.17 43.26
CA ALA A 1004 -35.78 18.12 44.22
C ALA A 1004 -37.27 18.11 44.63
N ALA A 1005 -37.87 16.93 44.68
CA ALA A 1005 -39.27 16.77 45.10
C ALA A 1005 -39.41 16.84 46.63
N PRO A 1006 -40.45 17.48 47.18
CA PRO A 1006 -40.69 17.46 48.63
C PRO A 1006 -40.86 16.02 49.15
N PRO A 1007 -40.29 15.64 50.31
CA PRO A 1007 -40.44 14.30 50.89
C PRO A 1007 -41.88 13.88 51.21
N ALA A 1008 -42.85 14.81 51.19
CA ALA A 1008 -44.27 14.48 51.19
C ALA A 1008 -44.70 13.83 49.85
N ARG A 1009 -44.44 14.50 48.72
CA ARG A 1009 -44.78 14.01 47.37
C ARG A 1009 -44.11 12.69 47.00
N VAL A 1010 -42.87 12.47 47.41
CA VAL A 1010 -42.20 11.18 47.19
C VAL A 1010 -42.95 10.05 47.91
N ARG A 1011 -43.44 10.30 49.13
CA ARG A 1011 -44.27 9.32 49.88
C ARG A 1011 -45.67 9.15 49.30
N GLU A 1012 -46.29 10.22 48.79
CA GLU A 1012 -47.56 10.16 48.05
C GLU A 1012 -47.43 9.24 46.82
N TRP A 1013 -46.42 9.45 45.97
CA TRP A 1013 -46.21 8.59 44.79
C TRP A 1013 -45.85 7.14 45.15
N LEU A 1014 -45.10 6.92 46.24
CA LEU A 1014 -44.81 5.57 46.74
C LEU A 1014 -46.08 4.84 47.26
N ALA A 1015 -47.05 5.57 47.81
CA ALA A 1015 -48.35 5.02 48.17
C ALA A 1015 -49.23 4.75 46.93
N ASP A 1016 -49.24 5.67 45.96
CA ASP A 1016 -50.00 5.55 44.72
C ASP A 1016 -49.59 4.34 43.85
N LEU A 1017 -48.36 3.84 43.97
CA LEU A 1017 -47.93 2.56 43.36
C LEU A 1017 -48.81 1.35 43.79
N GLY A 1018 -49.44 1.44 44.96
CA GLY A 1018 -50.39 0.47 45.51
C GLY A 1018 -51.88 0.81 45.27
N SER A 1019 -52.20 1.96 44.66
CA SER A 1019 -53.58 2.35 44.36
C SER A 1019 -54.29 1.32 43.47
N ASN A 1020 -55.60 1.14 43.62
CA ASN A 1020 -56.37 0.26 42.73
C ASN A 1020 -56.62 0.87 41.33
N GLN A 1021 -56.45 2.19 41.18
CA GLN A 1021 -56.66 2.89 39.92
C GLN A 1021 -55.43 2.80 39.01
N PHE A 1022 -55.60 2.27 37.79
CA PHE A 1022 -54.50 2.11 36.83
C PHE A 1022 -53.83 3.44 36.44
N ALA A 1023 -54.64 4.48 36.15
CA ALA A 1023 -54.11 5.79 35.75
C ALA A 1023 -53.22 6.43 36.84
N THR A 1024 -53.63 6.30 38.11
CA THR A 1024 -52.92 6.83 39.29
C THR A 1024 -51.61 6.06 39.53
N ARG A 1025 -51.64 4.71 39.49
CA ARG A 1025 -50.43 3.87 39.54
C ARG A 1025 -49.43 4.23 38.44
N GLU A 1026 -49.88 4.38 37.19
CA GLU A 1026 -49.01 4.70 36.07
C GLU A 1026 -48.55 6.17 36.05
N ALA A 1027 -49.29 7.10 36.66
CA ALA A 1027 -48.82 8.46 36.90
C ALA A 1027 -47.67 8.47 37.93
N ALA A 1028 -47.87 7.83 39.08
CA ALA A 1028 -46.85 7.73 40.12
C ALA A 1028 -45.60 6.96 39.68
N SER A 1029 -45.78 5.85 38.96
CA SER A 1029 -44.68 5.06 38.36
C SER A 1029 -43.86 5.89 37.36
N ARG A 1030 -44.52 6.71 36.52
CA ARG A 1030 -43.82 7.62 35.60
C ARG A 1030 -43.10 8.75 36.31
N GLU A 1031 -43.72 9.41 37.29
CA GLU A 1031 -43.08 10.55 37.97
C GLU A 1031 -41.95 10.09 38.91
N LEU A 1032 -42.06 8.93 39.57
CA LEU A 1032 -40.93 8.32 40.30
C LEU A 1032 -39.76 7.97 39.36
N ALA A 1033 -40.03 7.36 38.20
CA ALA A 1033 -38.99 7.09 37.21
C ALA A 1033 -38.32 8.40 36.72
N ARG A 1034 -39.10 9.47 36.54
CA ARG A 1034 -38.64 10.79 36.08
C ARG A 1034 -37.75 11.52 37.10
N ARG A 1035 -37.87 11.21 38.40
CA ARG A 1035 -36.96 11.73 39.45
C ARG A 1035 -35.66 10.95 39.57
N GLY A 1036 -35.62 9.75 38.98
CA GLY A 1036 -34.41 8.94 38.83
C GLY A 1036 -33.64 8.78 40.14
N ASP A 1037 -32.38 9.20 40.12
CA ASP A 1037 -31.43 8.98 41.21
C ASP A 1037 -31.76 9.79 42.49
N GLN A 1038 -32.61 10.82 42.40
CA GLN A 1038 -33.01 11.65 43.55
C GLN A 1038 -33.95 10.95 44.53
N VAL A 1039 -34.62 9.88 44.08
CA VAL A 1039 -35.54 9.05 44.90
C VAL A 1039 -35.01 7.63 45.08
N PHE A 1040 -33.76 7.36 44.67
CA PHE A 1040 -33.15 6.03 44.71
C PHE A 1040 -32.94 5.50 46.15
N PRO A 1041 -32.53 6.33 47.15
CA PRO A 1041 -32.52 5.91 48.56
C PRO A 1041 -33.92 5.52 49.08
N GLU A 1042 -34.92 6.35 48.80
CA GLU A 1042 -36.32 6.15 49.20
C GLU A 1042 -36.94 4.93 48.52
N LEU A 1043 -36.65 4.69 47.24
CA LEU A 1043 -37.06 3.48 46.51
C LEU A 1043 -36.44 2.21 47.11
N LYS A 1044 -35.17 2.26 47.55
CA LYS A 1044 -34.52 1.14 48.26
C LYS A 1044 -35.17 0.89 49.64
N GLN A 1045 -35.44 1.93 50.41
CA GLN A 1045 -36.13 1.82 51.70
C GLN A 1045 -37.57 1.29 51.53
N ALA A 1046 -38.31 1.82 50.55
CA ALA A 1046 -39.65 1.36 50.21
C ALA A 1046 -39.65 -0.10 49.74
N LEU A 1047 -38.64 -0.55 48.97
CA LEU A 1047 -38.53 -1.95 48.55
C LEU A 1047 -38.34 -2.90 49.75
N ALA A 1048 -37.57 -2.48 50.76
CA ALA A 1048 -37.39 -3.23 52.00
C ALA A 1048 -38.68 -3.29 52.85
N ALA A 1049 -39.46 -2.20 52.87
CA ALA A 1049 -40.72 -2.10 53.62
C ALA A 1049 -41.97 -2.64 52.88
N ALA A 1050 -41.89 -2.92 51.58
CA ALA A 1050 -43.06 -3.24 50.74
C ALA A 1050 -43.70 -4.60 51.10
N GLY A 1051 -44.84 -4.56 51.79
CA GLY A 1051 -45.63 -5.75 52.15
C GLY A 1051 -46.34 -6.43 50.96
N SER A 1052 -46.80 -5.66 49.95
CA SER A 1052 -47.49 -6.22 48.78
C SER A 1052 -46.51 -6.82 47.76
N PRO A 1053 -46.71 -8.08 47.28
CA PRO A 1053 -45.89 -8.66 46.21
C PRO A 1053 -45.90 -7.86 44.91
N GLU A 1054 -47.05 -7.27 44.55
CA GLU A 1054 -47.21 -6.49 43.31
C GLU A 1054 -46.44 -5.16 43.39
N VAL A 1055 -46.51 -4.47 44.53
CA VAL A 1055 -45.72 -3.23 44.78
C VAL A 1055 -44.23 -3.56 44.81
N ARG A 1056 -43.83 -4.65 45.49
CA ARG A 1056 -42.44 -5.13 45.51
C ARG A 1056 -41.92 -5.45 44.10
N ALA A 1057 -42.77 -6.02 43.22
CA ALA A 1057 -42.45 -6.30 41.82
C ALA A 1057 -42.51 -5.06 40.90
N ARG A 1058 -43.22 -3.98 41.27
CA ARG A 1058 -43.10 -2.67 40.60
C ARG A 1058 -41.83 -1.94 41.02
N LEU A 1059 -41.51 -1.92 42.32
CA LEU A 1059 -40.29 -1.28 42.86
C LEU A 1059 -39.02 -1.95 42.32
N ARG A 1060 -38.98 -3.28 42.21
CA ARG A 1060 -37.88 -3.99 41.52
C ARG A 1060 -37.76 -3.54 40.05
N ARG A 1061 -38.84 -3.55 39.28
CA ARG A 1061 -38.81 -3.10 37.88
C ARG A 1061 -38.47 -1.61 37.69
N LEU A 1062 -38.78 -0.75 38.66
CA LEU A 1062 -38.32 0.65 38.68
C LEU A 1062 -36.80 0.71 38.91
N LEU A 1063 -36.29 0.05 39.95
CA LEU A 1063 -34.86 -0.01 40.24
C LEU A 1063 -34.04 -0.71 39.13
N GLU A 1064 -34.60 -1.73 38.47
CA GLU A 1064 -34.03 -2.39 37.29
C GLU A 1064 -34.01 -1.44 36.07
N ARG A 1065 -35.05 -0.63 35.84
CA ARG A 1065 -35.07 0.39 34.77
C ARG A 1065 -34.08 1.53 35.01
N LEU A 1066 -33.80 1.86 36.27
CA LEU A 1066 -32.77 2.83 36.67
C LEU A 1066 -31.36 2.23 36.63
N GLY A 1067 -31.22 0.92 36.87
CA GLY A 1067 -29.94 0.21 36.83
C GLY A 1067 -29.52 -0.33 35.45
N SER A 1068 -30.40 -0.32 34.45
CA SER A 1068 -30.16 -0.88 33.11
C SER A 1068 -30.11 0.19 32.00
N LEU A 1069 -29.77 -0.23 30.78
CA LEU A 1069 -29.62 0.64 29.59
C LEU A 1069 -30.97 1.07 29.00
N SER A 1070 -31.78 1.76 29.80
CA SER A 1070 -32.98 2.49 29.37
C SER A 1070 -32.63 3.67 28.43
N PRO A 1071 -33.61 4.27 27.72
CA PRO A 1071 -33.38 5.50 26.94
C PRO A 1071 -32.85 6.65 27.81
N ASP A 1072 -33.30 6.72 29.06
CA ASP A 1072 -32.87 7.71 30.04
C ASP A 1072 -31.39 7.50 30.41
N SER A 1073 -30.97 6.24 30.61
CA SER A 1073 -29.57 5.88 30.86
C SER A 1073 -28.62 6.25 29.71
N ARG A 1074 -29.08 6.21 28.45
CA ARG A 1074 -28.28 6.73 27.31
C ARG A 1074 -28.14 8.25 27.37
N ALA A 1075 -29.22 8.96 27.68
CA ALA A 1075 -29.19 10.42 27.79
C ALA A 1075 -28.38 10.91 29.00
N VAL A 1076 -28.27 10.10 30.08
CA VAL A 1076 -27.30 10.31 31.15
C VAL A 1076 -25.87 10.24 30.62
N VAL A 1077 -25.45 9.12 30.01
CA VAL A 1077 -24.06 8.97 29.52
C VAL A 1077 -23.69 10.05 28.51
N ARG A 1078 -24.54 10.26 27.49
CA ARG A 1078 -24.29 11.23 26.40
C ARG A 1078 -24.49 12.68 26.83
N GLY A 1079 -25.34 12.94 27.83
CA GLY A 1079 -25.52 14.27 28.44
C GLY A 1079 -24.35 14.66 29.33
N VAL A 1080 -23.82 13.71 30.12
CA VAL A 1080 -22.55 13.90 30.86
C VAL A 1080 -21.39 14.12 29.89
N GLU A 1081 -21.33 13.37 28.78
CA GLU A 1081 -20.35 13.59 27.71
C GLU A 1081 -20.41 15.01 27.12
N VAL A 1082 -21.61 15.59 26.92
CA VAL A 1082 -21.74 17.00 26.50
C VAL A 1082 -21.16 17.95 27.56
N LEU A 1083 -21.46 17.77 28.84
CA LEU A 1083 -20.90 18.60 29.91
C LEU A 1083 -19.37 18.45 30.06
N GLU A 1084 -18.86 17.25 29.79
CA GLU A 1084 -17.43 16.94 29.77
C GLU A 1084 -16.72 17.61 28.59
N ARG A 1085 -17.26 17.50 27.38
CA ARG A 1085 -16.77 18.21 26.18
C ARG A 1085 -16.93 19.73 26.28
N LEU A 1086 -17.92 20.21 27.03
CA LEU A 1086 -18.08 21.62 27.43
C LEU A 1086 -17.16 22.03 28.60
N GLY A 1087 -16.21 21.19 29.01
CA GLY A 1087 -15.38 21.39 30.20
C GLY A 1087 -14.46 22.62 30.23
N ALA A 1088 -14.56 23.56 29.29
CA ALA A 1088 -14.00 24.92 29.40
C ALA A 1088 -15.02 25.95 29.94
N ASP A 1089 -16.32 25.69 29.82
CA ASP A 1089 -17.41 26.55 30.29
C ASP A 1089 -17.59 26.44 31.82
N PRO A 1090 -17.61 27.56 32.57
CA PRO A 1090 -17.76 27.54 34.02
C PRO A 1090 -19.08 26.92 34.51
N ALA A 1091 -20.19 27.15 33.82
CA ALA A 1091 -21.51 26.66 34.20
C ALA A 1091 -21.69 25.17 33.87
N ALA A 1092 -21.03 24.68 32.81
CA ALA A 1092 -20.91 23.25 32.55
C ALA A 1092 -20.08 22.53 33.63
N ARG A 1093 -18.93 23.10 34.02
CA ARG A 1093 -18.11 22.58 35.15
C ARG A 1093 -18.87 22.56 36.48
N GLU A 1094 -19.66 23.60 36.75
CA GLU A 1094 -20.48 23.70 37.96
C GLU A 1094 -21.59 22.65 37.99
N LEU A 1095 -22.38 22.54 36.91
CA LEU A 1095 -23.42 21.51 36.80
C LEU A 1095 -22.82 20.09 36.91
N LEU A 1096 -21.67 19.83 36.29
CA LEU A 1096 -21.00 18.53 36.39
C LEU A 1096 -20.52 18.23 37.83
N ARG A 1097 -20.11 19.27 38.58
CA ARG A 1097 -19.76 19.16 40.01
C ARG A 1097 -20.97 18.84 40.88
N GLU A 1098 -22.10 19.49 40.63
CA GLU A 1098 -23.38 19.19 41.31
C GLU A 1098 -23.80 17.74 41.04
N LEU A 1099 -23.81 17.33 39.77
CA LEU A 1099 -24.16 15.96 39.35
C LEU A 1099 -23.20 14.90 39.91
N ALA A 1100 -21.90 15.22 40.06
CA ALA A 1100 -20.94 14.37 40.73
C ALA A 1100 -21.23 14.18 42.24
N GLY A 1101 -22.16 14.93 42.84
CA GLY A 1101 -22.69 14.74 44.19
C GLY A 1101 -23.77 13.65 44.32
N ALA A 1102 -24.33 13.14 43.22
CA ALA A 1102 -25.39 12.14 43.23
C ALA A 1102 -24.96 10.77 43.83
N PRO A 1103 -25.89 9.88 44.25
CA PRO A 1103 -25.54 8.63 44.94
C PRO A 1103 -24.54 7.76 44.16
N THR A 1104 -23.52 7.22 44.82
CA THR A 1104 -22.42 6.46 44.18
C THR A 1104 -22.87 5.20 43.41
N GLU A 1105 -24.04 4.67 43.76
CA GLU A 1105 -24.65 3.50 43.09
C GLU A 1105 -25.45 3.87 41.83
N SER A 1106 -25.73 5.15 41.59
CA SER A 1106 -26.42 5.63 40.39
C SER A 1106 -25.55 5.60 39.15
N LEU A 1107 -26.16 5.61 37.96
CA LEU A 1107 -25.43 5.82 36.72
C LEU A 1107 -24.94 7.28 36.62
N LEU A 1108 -25.82 8.25 36.87
CA LEU A 1108 -25.50 9.68 36.77
C LEU A 1108 -24.37 10.10 37.72
N GLY A 1109 -24.38 9.62 38.96
CA GLY A 1109 -23.34 9.88 39.96
C GLY A 1109 -22.02 9.15 39.69
N ARG A 1110 -22.01 8.03 38.96
CA ARG A 1110 -20.77 7.40 38.47
C ARG A 1110 -20.18 8.18 37.29
N GLU A 1111 -20.96 8.34 36.22
CA GLU A 1111 -20.50 9.00 34.99
C GLU A 1111 -20.04 10.43 35.26
N SER A 1112 -20.85 11.24 35.95
CA SER A 1112 -20.52 12.65 36.23
C SER A 1112 -19.28 12.78 37.11
N ARG A 1113 -19.05 11.84 38.03
CA ARG A 1113 -17.89 11.85 38.94
C ARG A 1113 -16.62 11.33 38.25
N ALA A 1114 -16.75 10.43 37.28
CA ALA A 1114 -15.64 10.05 36.40
C ALA A 1114 -15.25 11.23 35.49
N ALA A 1115 -16.22 11.85 34.83
CA ALA A 1115 -16.01 13.01 33.97
C ALA A 1115 -15.44 14.23 34.72
N TYR A 1116 -15.97 14.54 35.91
CA TYR A 1116 -15.45 15.62 36.75
C TYR A 1116 -14.00 15.37 37.19
N ARG A 1117 -13.63 14.12 37.52
CA ARG A 1117 -12.23 13.76 37.81
C ARG A 1117 -11.33 14.01 36.60
N ARG A 1118 -11.73 13.59 35.40
CA ARG A 1118 -10.96 13.78 34.16
C ARG A 1118 -10.74 15.25 33.83
N LEU A 1119 -11.78 16.08 33.95
CA LEU A 1119 -11.64 17.54 33.79
C LEU A 1119 -10.71 18.15 34.84
N VAL A 1120 -10.81 17.74 36.11
CA VAL A 1120 -9.92 18.26 37.16
C VAL A 1120 -8.46 17.87 36.91
N SER A 1121 -8.17 16.61 36.54
CA SER A 1121 -6.81 16.20 36.18
C SER A 1121 -6.27 16.92 34.96
N ALA A 1122 -7.10 17.18 33.94
CA ALA A 1122 -6.73 17.94 32.75
C ALA A 1122 -6.57 19.46 32.99
N THR A 1123 -6.87 19.95 34.21
CA THR A 1123 -6.59 21.32 34.65
C THR A 1123 -5.49 21.39 35.72
N ALA A 1124 -4.88 20.25 36.07
CA ALA A 1124 -3.73 20.13 36.97
C ALA A 1124 -2.47 19.63 36.25
N GLN A 1125 -2.57 19.43 34.93
CA GLN A 1125 -1.50 19.27 33.96
C GLN A 1125 -1.39 20.56 33.12
#